data_AF-A0A1Y3QHH8-F1
#
_entry.id   AF-A0A1Y3QHH8-F1
#
_cell.length_a   1.000
_cell.length_b   1.000
_cell.length_c   1.000
_cell.angle_alpha   90.00
_cell.angle_beta   90.00
_cell.angle_gamma   90.00
#
_symmetry.space_group_name_H-M   'P 1'
#
loop_
_entity.id
_entity.type
_entity.pdbx_description
1 polymer ?
#
loop_
_entity_poly.entity_id
_entity_poly.type
_entity_poly.pdbx_seq_one_letter_code
_entity_poly.pdbx_strand_id
1 'polypeptide(L)'
;MTFLLFSGLELLLTMALALTWGATAWAANGWKYAALGQTDVSRWRCATRIGVWTGLILLVVWCALQMAVLLTLGWDFVMDRVAVMSPLLILPALFVGGCAWPALSAHASASDKSMVLMAASVHTMWLGTLLVAYLVLFDIPSVPDLREFAAPFAVLTVCSVVLYAYHWRRATAIRARRQGIRTMAGRSAVFALAAVIALTAWNLWAREASRFPPSMSMVHPETFEFGGGTVLPLAASMGHHGHHGHHHVFAADGSPAISVTDLTGPRSGEPDKRFTLVAQKKTIDLPSGHTVEAWTFNGQVPGPELVVREGDLVEVTLINRDIEAGVTVHWHGVDVPNAEDGVPGVTQDAVMPGESHTYRFVVHETGSHWYHSHQTSSVQVAKGLFGAFIILPAEGKDADLDTGGDTADITVFSHDWETSEGPTTILHLSEPVPGRTIPPGTNVRLRLVNSASLTKTFTLNGTPFRVAAIDGWDIHEPEEVAGKRLKIGGGGRYDVTFTMPGHAVTLAVHGEGTEAADYLVFSEDGRGTPDTRMGSEILDPLEYGSPAPAPFDETTAFDREFLMVLDQFYYGYYNGRANTLWTINGEVFPHTPTYVVQEGELVKTRIVNRSLVYHPMHLHGHHVFVLSRNDQPYKGSPLWLDTVLVEPGETYEVAFRADNPGIWMDHCHVLEHAAWGMSMHLIYHNVTTPFMVGSATGNHPE
;
A
#
# COMPACT_ATOMS: atom_id res chain seq x y z
N MET A 1 -9.91 7.17 -13.28
CA MET A 1 -11.39 7.24 -13.15
C MET A 1 -12.09 5.95 -13.60
N THR A 2 -11.67 5.32 -14.71
CA THR A 2 -12.28 4.07 -15.22
C THR A 2 -12.23 2.91 -14.23
N PHE A 3 -11.08 2.68 -13.58
CA PHE A 3 -10.92 1.61 -12.58
C PHE A 3 -11.87 1.76 -11.37
N LEU A 4 -11.89 2.93 -10.73
CA LEU A 4 -12.78 3.19 -9.58
C LEU A 4 -14.26 2.92 -9.90
N LEU A 5 -14.70 3.25 -11.11
CA LEU A 5 -16.05 2.95 -11.57
C LEU A 5 -16.28 1.44 -11.67
N PHE A 6 -15.34 0.69 -12.26
CA PHE A 6 -15.44 -0.77 -12.33
C PHE A 6 -15.48 -1.43 -10.96
N SER A 7 -14.58 -1.04 -10.05
CA SER A 7 -14.52 -1.59 -8.69
C SER A 7 -15.80 -1.27 -7.90
N GLY A 8 -16.33 -0.05 -8.02
CA GLY A 8 -17.60 0.32 -7.40
C GLY A 8 -18.79 -0.47 -7.96
N LEU A 9 -18.87 -0.65 -9.27
CA LEU A 9 -19.91 -1.46 -9.92
C LEU A 9 -19.80 -2.93 -9.54
N GLU A 10 -18.60 -3.47 -9.46
CA GLU A 10 -18.36 -4.85 -9.04
C GLU A 10 -18.86 -5.08 -7.62
N LEU A 11 -18.50 -4.21 -6.68
CA LEU A 11 -18.93 -4.33 -5.29
C LEU A 11 -20.47 -4.31 -5.20
N LEU A 12 -21.10 -3.36 -5.89
CA LEU A 12 -22.56 -3.25 -5.95
C LEU A 12 -23.21 -4.49 -6.57
N LEU A 13 -22.67 -5.02 -7.67
CA LEU A 13 -23.19 -6.23 -8.32
C LEU A 13 -23.01 -7.47 -7.45
N THR A 14 -21.88 -7.59 -6.76
CA THR A 14 -21.60 -8.70 -5.84
C THR A 14 -22.58 -8.68 -4.66
N MET A 15 -22.83 -7.51 -4.08
CA MET A 15 -23.84 -7.35 -3.03
C MET A 15 -25.26 -7.60 -3.55
N ALA A 16 -25.59 -7.10 -4.75
CA ALA A 16 -26.89 -7.33 -5.38
C ALA A 16 -27.13 -8.83 -5.64
N LEU A 17 -26.11 -9.56 -6.09
CA LEU A 17 -26.14 -11.02 -6.27
C LEU A 17 -26.41 -11.72 -4.94
N ALA A 18 -25.66 -11.40 -3.88
CA ALA A 18 -25.83 -12.00 -2.56
C ALA A 18 -27.26 -11.78 -2.01
N LEU A 19 -27.77 -10.55 -2.09
CA LEU A 19 -29.13 -10.21 -1.62
C LEU A 19 -30.22 -10.87 -2.46
N THR A 20 -30.09 -10.82 -3.79
CA THR A 20 -31.08 -11.40 -4.72
C THR A 20 -31.16 -12.92 -4.54
N TRP A 21 -30.02 -13.61 -4.48
CA TRP A 21 -30.00 -15.06 -4.30
C TRP A 21 -30.42 -15.46 -2.88
N GLY A 22 -30.19 -14.63 -1.86
CA GLY A 22 -30.74 -14.84 -0.52
C GLY A 22 -32.26 -14.77 -0.47
N ALA A 23 -32.86 -13.74 -1.07
CA ALA A 23 -34.30 -13.62 -1.19
C ALA A 23 -34.90 -14.78 -2.02
N THR A 24 -34.20 -15.18 -3.09
CA THR A 24 -34.60 -16.31 -3.95
C THR A 24 -34.53 -17.64 -3.18
N ALA A 25 -33.49 -17.86 -2.38
CA ALA A 25 -33.35 -19.05 -1.53
C ALA A 25 -34.47 -19.13 -0.50
N TRP A 26 -34.83 -18.00 0.13
CA TRP A 26 -35.98 -17.93 1.03
C TRP A 26 -37.29 -18.26 0.31
N ALA A 27 -37.52 -17.69 -0.87
CA ALA A 27 -38.69 -17.97 -1.68
C ALA A 27 -38.78 -19.44 -2.13
N ALA A 28 -37.66 -20.02 -2.57
CA ALA A 28 -37.55 -21.42 -2.99
C ALA A 28 -37.83 -22.38 -1.81
N ASN A 29 -37.35 -22.04 -0.61
CA ASN A 29 -37.67 -22.80 0.59
C ASN A 29 -39.17 -22.70 0.92
N GLY A 30 -39.75 -21.49 0.85
CA GLY A 30 -41.18 -21.26 1.03
C GLY A 30 -42.03 -22.05 0.04
N TRP A 31 -41.61 -22.10 -1.23
CA TRP A 31 -42.26 -22.92 -2.25
C TRP A 31 -42.24 -24.40 -1.89
N LYS A 32 -41.08 -24.94 -1.46
CA LYS A 32 -40.97 -26.33 -0.99
C LYS A 32 -41.93 -26.61 0.18
N TYR A 33 -41.99 -25.73 1.19
CA TYR A 33 -42.92 -25.90 2.31
C TYR A 33 -44.39 -25.83 1.87
N ALA A 34 -44.72 -24.91 0.96
CA ALA A 34 -46.08 -24.74 0.48
C ALA A 34 -46.56 -25.94 -0.36
N ALA A 35 -45.69 -26.44 -1.26
CA ALA A 35 -45.98 -27.57 -2.13
C ALA A 35 -46.14 -28.88 -1.33
N LEU A 36 -45.21 -29.16 -0.42
CA LEU A 36 -45.23 -30.39 0.40
C LEU A 36 -46.28 -30.33 1.53
N GLY A 37 -46.60 -29.14 2.01
CA GLY A 37 -47.65 -28.89 3.00
C GLY A 37 -49.05 -28.76 2.41
N GLN A 38 -49.21 -28.89 1.09
CA GLN A 38 -50.48 -28.77 0.36
C GLN A 38 -51.21 -27.43 0.59
N THR A 39 -50.45 -26.33 0.57
CA THR A 39 -50.98 -24.95 0.65
C THR A 39 -50.70 -24.19 -0.66
N ASP A 40 -51.22 -22.98 -0.80
CA ASP A 40 -51.03 -22.18 -2.02
C ASP A 40 -49.54 -21.88 -2.32
N VAL A 41 -49.12 -22.33 -3.51
CA VAL A 41 -47.75 -22.22 -4.03
C VAL A 41 -47.55 -21.02 -4.96
N SER A 42 -48.62 -20.37 -5.41
CA SER A 42 -48.62 -19.38 -6.51
C SER A 42 -47.61 -18.25 -6.28
N ARG A 43 -47.70 -17.58 -5.12
CA ARG A 43 -46.79 -16.50 -4.71
C ARG A 43 -45.33 -16.94 -4.62
N TRP A 44 -45.08 -18.13 -4.06
CA TRP A 44 -43.73 -18.63 -3.81
C TRP A 44 -43.04 -19.07 -5.10
N ARG A 45 -43.79 -19.73 -5.97
CA ARG A 45 -43.33 -20.08 -7.32
C ARG A 45 -43.03 -18.82 -8.14
N CYS A 46 -43.92 -17.82 -8.09
CA CYS A 46 -43.71 -16.55 -8.79
C CYS A 46 -42.45 -15.83 -8.30
N ALA A 47 -42.30 -15.66 -6.97
CA ALA A 47 -41.14 -15.03 -6.37
C ALA A 47 -39.83 -15.77 -6.69
N THR A 48 -39.83 -17.11 -6.60
CA THR A 48 -38.65 -17.93 -6.97
C THR A 48 -38.30 -17.75 -8.44
N ARG A 49 -39.30 -17.74 -9.33
CA ARG A 49 -39.08 -17.55 -10.77
C ARG A 49 -38.47 -16.18 -11.07
N ILE A 50 -39.02 -15.11 -10.50
CA ILE A 50 -38.49 -13.75 -10.67
C ILE A 50 -37.05 -13.70 -10.15
N GLY A 51 -36.82 -14.18 -8.93
CA GLY A 51 -35.50 -14.17 -8.31
C GLY A 51 -34.43 -14.93 -9.09
N VAL A 52 -34.74 -16.12 -9.62
CA VAL A 52 -33.80 -16.88 -10.47
C VAL A 52 -33.45 -16.10 -11.74
N TRP A 53 -34.42 -15.52 -12.44
CA TRP A 53 -34.16 -14.74 -13.64
C TRP A 53 -33.34 -13.48 -13.34
N THR A 54 -33.73 -12.71 -12.33
CA THR A 54 -32.98 -11.53 -11.90
C THR A 54 -31.56 -11.90 -11.50
N GLY A 55 -31.37 -12.96 -10.72
CA GLY A 55 -30.06 -13.44 -10.29
C GLY A 55 -29.16 -13.91 -11.44
N LEU A 56 -29.72 -14.60 -12.44
CA LEU A 56 -28.97 -15.01 -13.64
C LEU A 56 -28.61 -13.81 -14.52
N ILE A 57 -29.49 -12.83 -14.67
CA ILE A 57 -29.20 -11.57 -15.39
C ILE A 57 -28.06 -10.83 -14.69
N LEU A 58 -28.13 -10.68 -13.36
CA LEU A 58 -27.07 -10.06 -12.57
C LEU A 58 -25.73 -10.79 -12.73
N LEU A 59 -25.74 -12.13 -12.80
CA LEU A 59 -24.53 -12.91 -13.03
C LEU A 59 -23.94 -12.65 -14.43
N VAL A 60 -24.79 -12.59 -15.46
CA VAL A 60 -24.33 -12.25 -16.82
C VAL A 60 -23.74 -10.83 -16.86
N VAL A 61 -24.37 -9.87 -16.18
CA VAL A 61 -23.85 -8.50 -16.07
C VAL A 61 -22.53 -8.48 -15.31
N TRP A 62 -22.40 -9.26 -14.23
CA TRP A 62 -21.14 -9.41 -13.49
C TRP A 62 -20.04 -9.99 -14.38
N CYS A 63 -20.30 -11.08 -15.12
CA CYS A 63 -19.32 -11.65 -16.04
C CYS A 63 -18.94 -10.68 -17.18
N ALA A 64 -19.91 -9.91 -17.70
CA ALA A 64 -19.66 -8.89 -18.71
C ALA A 64 -18.81 -7.74 -18.17
N LEU A 65 -19.01 -7.36 -16.90
CA LEU A 65 -18.16 -6.39 -16.22
C LEU A 65 -16.72 -6.92 -16.11
N GLN A 66 -16.51 -8.16 -15.66
CA GLN A 66 -15.16 -8.74 -15.58
C GLN A 66 -14.47 -8.82 -16.94
N MET A 67 -15.22 -9.15 -17.99
CA MET A 67 -14.69 -9.12 -19.36
C MET A 67 -14.32 -7.69 -19.77
N ALA A 68 -15.12 -6.68 -19.41
CA ALA A 68 -14.79 -5.29 -19.69
C ALA A 68 -13.52 -4.85 -18.94
N VAL A 69 -13.36 -5.24 -17.67
CA VAL A 69 -12.12 -4.98 -16.89
C VAL A 69 -10.93 -5.65 -17.56
N LEU A 70 -11.02 -6.92 -17.93
CA LEU A 70 -9.94 -7.64 -18.63
C LEU A 70 -9.52 -6.94 -19.92
N LEU A 71 -10.48 -6.47 -20.72
CA LEU A 71 -10.22 -5.81 -22.00
C LEU A 71 -9.67 -4.38 -21.86
N THR A 72 -9.83 -3.75 -20.69
CA THR A 72 -9.48 -2.34 -20.48
C THR A 72 -8.26 -2.14 -19.59
N LEU A 73 -8.08 -2.99 -18.57
CA LEU A 73 -7.02 -2.91 -17.58
C LEU A 73 -6.08 -4.11 -17.60
N GLY A 74 -6.46 -5.20 -18.28
CA GLY A 74 -5.60 -6.38 -18.42
C GLY A 74 -5.86 -7.47 -17.38
N TRP A 75 -5.01 -8.50 -17.41
CA TRP A 75 -5.16 -9.73 -16.63
C TRP A 75 -5.00 -9.51 -15.13
N ASP A 76 -4.05 -8.67 -14.73
CA ASP A 76 -3.69 -8.45 -13.32
C ASP A 76 -4.89 -7.97 -12.48
N PHE A 77 -5.82 -7.26 -13.12
CA PHE A 77 -7.04 -6.71 -12.50
C PHE A 77 -8.21 -7.69 -12.39
N VAL A 78 -8.13 -8.88 -13.01
CA VAL A 78 -9.23 -9.84 -13.02
C VAL A 78 -8.83 -11.27 -12.65
N MET A 79 -7.53 -11.53 -12.44
CA MET A 79 -7.01 -12.89 -12.29
C MET A 79 -7.73 -13.69 -11.19
N ASP A 80 -7.98 -13.10 -10.03
CA ASP A 80 -8.72 -13.68 -8.91
C ASP A 80 -10.22 -13.84 -9.21
N ARG A 81 -10.81 -12.87 -9.93
CA ARG A 81 -12.21 -12.92 -10.36
C ARG A 81 -12.45 -14.06 -11.34
N VAL A 82 -11.50 -14.28 -12.25
CA VAL A 82 -11.57 -15.33 -13.28
C VAL A 82 -11.20 -16.69 -12.69
N ALA A 83 -10.06 -16.78 -12.00
CA ALA A 83 -9.54 -18.06 -11.51
C ALA A 83 -10.37 -18.62 -10.35
N VAL A 84 -10.80 -17.77 -9.40
CA VAL A 84 -11.45 -18.22 -8.16
C VAL A 84 -12.95 -17.91 -8.15
N MET A 85 -13.33 -16.66 -8.38
CA MET A 85 -14.72 -16.23 -8.11
C MET A 85 -15.72 -16.69 -9.18
N SER A 86 -15.33 -16.67 -10.46
CA SER A 86 -16.19 -17.08 -11.57
C SER A 86 -16.66 -18.55 -11.44
N PRO A 87 -15.79 -19.54 -11.14
CA PRO A 87 -16.21 -20.91 -10.84
C PRO A 87 -17.21 -21.03 -9.68
N LEU A 88 -17.03 -20.24 -8.61
CA LEU A 88 -17.93 -20.22 -7.45
C LEU A 88 -19.33 -19.69 -7.78
N LEU A 89 -19.48 -18.94 -8.88
CA LEU A 89 -20.77 -18.43 -9.33
C LEU A 89 -21.37 -19.26 -10.47
N ILE A 90 -20.55 -19.62 -11.47
CA ILE A 90 -21.02 -20.27 -12.69
C ILE A 90 -21.47 -21.71 -12.40
N LEU A 91 -20.72 -22.49 -11.62
CA LEU A 91 -21.06 -23.89 -11.36
C LEU A 91 -22.38 -24.03 -10.58
N PRO A 92 -22.64 -23.27 -9.50
CA PRO A 92 -23.95 -23.22 -8.87
C PRO A 92 -25.07 -22.71 -9.79
N ALA A 93 -24.80 -21.74 -10.67
CA ALA A 93 -25.78 -21.25 -11.63
C ALA A 93 -26.19 -22.35 -12.64
N LEU A 94 -25.23 -23.15 -13.13
CA LEU A 94 -25.51 -24.32 -13.96
C LEU A 94 -26.33 -25.37 -13.19
N PHE A 95 -26.04 -25.58 -11.90
CA PHE A 95 -26.83 -26.47 -11.05
C PHE A 95 -28.28 -25.98 -10.86
N VAL A 96 -28.48 -24.66 -10.71
CA VAL A 96 -29.82 -24.05 -10.73
C VAL A 96 -30.51 -24.29 -12.08
N GLY A 97 -29.81 -24.06 -13.20
CA GLY A 97 -30.32 -24.31 -14.54
C GLY A 97 -30.78 -25.77 -14.74
N GLY A 98 -30.00 -26.75 -14.28
CA GLY A 98 -30.36 -28.17 -14.41
C GLY A 98 -31.50 -28.61 -13.48
N CYS A 99 -31.56 -28.08 -12.25
CA CYS A 99 -32.46 -28.60 -11.21
C CYS A 99 -33.72 -27.77 -10.95
N ALA A 100 -33.63 -26.44 -11.01
CA ALA A 100 -34.76 -25.55 -10.73
C ALA A 100 -35.59 -25.27 -11.99
N TRP A 101 -34.95 -25.19 -13.16
CA TRP A 101 -35.63 -24.86 -14.42
C TRP A 101 -36.79 -25.80 -14.79
N PRO A 102 -36.66 -27.14 -14.70
CA PRO A 102 -37.78 -28.03 -15.01
C PRO A 102 -38.98 -27.86 -14.07
N ALA A 103 -38.74 -27.47 -12.81
CA ALA A 103 -39.80 -27.19 -11.85
C ALA A 103 -40.49 -25.84 -12.13
N LEU A 104 -39.75 -24.87 -12.67
CA LEU A 104 -40.26 -23.54 -13.01
C LEU A 104 -41.09 -23.53 -14.30
N SER A 105 -40.73 -24.35 -15.30
CA SER A 105 -41.33 -24.36 -16.64
C SER A 105 -42.58 -25.24 -16.78
N ALA A 106 -42.77 -26.26 -15.95
CA ALA A 106 -43.85 -27.24 -16.13
C ALA A 106 -45.18 -26.88 -15.42
N HIS A 107 -46.32 -27.30 -16.00
CA HIS A 107 -47.59 -27.48 -15.27
C HIS A 107 -47.59 -28.72 -14.34
N ALA A 108 -46.46 -29.42 -14.24
CA ALA A 108 -46.33 -30.72 -13.61
C ALA A 108 -46.45 -30.66 -12.07
N SER A 109 -47.03 -31.70 -11.48
CA SER A 109 -47.06 -31.91 -10.04
C SER A 109 -45.63 -31.99 -9.50
N ALA A 110 -45.28 -31.10 -8.58
CA ALA A 110 -43.98 -31.04 -7.96
C ALA A 110 -43.69 -32.33 -7.15
N SER A 111 -42.86 -33.22 -7.70
CA SER A 111 -42.37 -34.37 -6.93
C SER A 111 -41.48 -33.90 -5.77
N ASP A 112 -41.36 -34.71 -4.72
CA ASP A 112 -40.49 -34.38 -3.58
C ASP A 112 -39.05 -34.14 -4.02
N LYS A 113 -38.57 -35.01 -4.91
CA LYS A 113 -37.22 -34.92 -5.45
C LYS A 113 -37.00 -33.61 -6.19
N SER A 114 -37.97 -33.14 -6.99
CA SER A 114 -37.82 -31.88 -7.71
C SER A 114 -37.86 -30.66 -6.78
N MET A 115 -38.67 -30.67 -5.72
CA MET A 115 -38.69 -29.59 -4.72
C MET A 115 -37.44 -29.56 -3.85
N VAL A 116 -36.88 -30.72 -3.52
CA VAL A 116 -35.59 -30.82 -2.82
C VAL A 116 -34.46 -30.28 -3.69
N LEU A 117 -34.34 -30.75 -4.92
CA LEU A 117 -33.28 -30.35 -5.85
C LEU A 117 -33.35 -28.87 -6.18
N MET A 118 -34.54 -28.33 -6.45
CA MET A 118 -34.73 -26.90 -6.68
C MET A 118 -34.31 -26.06 -5.46
N ALA A 119 -34.73 -26.43 -4.25
CA ALA A 119 -34.37 -25.66 -3.08
C ALA A 119 -32.86 -25.76 -2.78
N ALA A 120 -32.28 -26.95 -2.91
CA ALA A 120 -30.84 -27.17 -2.70
C ALA A 120 -29.98 -26.39 -3.72
N SER A 121 -30.36 -26.38 -5.00
CA SER A 121 -29.59 -25.65 -6.02
C SER A 121 -29.61 -24.14 -5.81
N VAL A 122 -30.77 -23.56 -5.46
CA VAL A 122 -30.87 -22.13 -5.17
C VAL A 122 -30.08 -21.73 -3.90
N HIS A 123 -30.09 -22.56 -2.85
CA HIS A 123 -29.26 -22.29 -1.66
C HIS A 123 -27.76 -22.46 -1.95
N THR A 124 -27.41 -23.39 -2.84
CA THR A 124 -26.02 -23.57 -3.31
C THR A 124 -25.54 -22.33 -4.07
N MET A 125 -26.39 -21.76 -4.93
CA MET A 125 -26.08 -20.50 -5.62
C MET A 125 -25.92 -19.33 -4.64
N TRP A 126 -26.79 -19.24 -3.64
CA TRP A 126 -26.64 -18.23 -2.59
C TRP A 126 -25.35 -18.40 -1.78
N LEU A 127 -24.95 -19.64 -1.48
CA LEU A 127 -23.67 -19.89 -0.83
C LEU A 127 -22.49 -19.44 -1.71
N GLY A 128 -22.53 -19.72 -3.02
CA GLY A 128 -21.52 -19.25 -3.96
C GLY A 128 -21.39 -17.72 -3.96
N THR A 129 -22.51 -16.99 -3.97
CA THR A 129 -22.48 -15.51 -3.91
C THR A 129 -22.02 -14.98 -2.56
N LEU A 130 -22.32 -15.66 -1.46
CA LEU A 130 -21.79 -15.31 -0.13
C LEU A 130 -20.28 -15.54 -0.03
N LEU A 131 -19.76 -16.62 -0.62
CA LEU A 131 -18.32 -16.89 -0.66
C LEU A 131 -17.59 -15.82 -1.48
N VAL A 132 -18.11 -15.45 -2.66
CA VAL A 132 -17.52 -14.35 -3.46
C VAL A 132 -17.59 -13.02 -2.71
N ALA A 133 -18.72 -12.70 -2.08
CA ALA A 133 -18.83 -11.51 -1.23
C ALA A 133 -17.83 -11.52 -0.07
N TYR A 134 -17.57 -12.69 0.53
CA TYR A 134 -16.55 -12.84 1.57
C TYR A 134 -15.15 -12.55 1.02
N LEU A 135 -14.77 -13.16 -0.10
CA LEU A 135 -13.44 -12.97 -0.68
C LEU A 135 -13.19 -11.50 -1.04
N VAL A 136 -14.17 -10.81 -1.63
CA VAL A 136 -14.05 -9.38 -1.98
C VAL A 136 -13.90 -8.47 -0.74
N LEU A 137 -14.48 -8.85 0.40
CA LEU A 137 -14.55 -7.98 1.58
C LEU A 137 -13.45 -8.25 2.62
N PHE A 138 -12.98 -9.49 2.72
CA PHE A 138 -12.17 -9.96 3.84
C PHE A 138 -10.89 -10.71 3.45
N ASP A 139 -10.82 -11.28 2.24
CA ASP A 139 -9.84 -12.33 1.93
C ASP A 139 -9.69 -12.49 0.40
N ILE A 140 -9.04 -11.52 -0.24
CA ILE A 140 -8.89 -11.51 -1.70
C ILE A 140 -7.73 -12.45 -2.06
N PRO A 141 -7.94 -13.49 -2.89
CA PRO A 141 -6.87 -14.35 -3.37
C PRO A 141 -6.07 -13.59 -4.44
N SER A 142 -5.28 -12.61 -4.00
CA SER A 142 -4.70 -11.56 -4.83
C SER A 142 -3.85 -12.14 -5.95
N VAL A 143 -2.98 -13.10 -5.63
CA VAL A 143 -2.21 -13.91 -6.60
C VAL A 143 -2.69 -15.36 -6.49
N PRO A 144 -3.69 -15.78 -7.29
CA PRO A 144 -4.33 -17.08 -7.11
C PRO A 144 -3.38 -18.26 -7.36
N ASP A 145 -3.24 -19.13 -6.37
CA ASP A 145 -2.59 -20.42 -6.51
C ASP A 145 -3.61 -21.59 -6.47
N LEU A 146 -3.11 -22.82 -6.49
CA LEU A 146 -3.95 -24.02 -6.40
C LEU A 146 -4.74 -24.11 -5.08
N ARG A 147 -4.19 -23.60 -3.97
CA ARG A 147 -4.83 -23.63 -2.65
C ARG A 147 -5.94 -22.60 -2.57
N GLU A 148 -5.69 -21.38 -3.03
CA GLU A 148 -6.66 -20.28 -3.10
C GLU A 148 -7.86 -20.63 -3.99
N PHE A 149 -7.63 -21.43 -5.03
CA PHE A 149 -8.71 -22.01 -5.80
C PHE A 149 -9.44 -23.16 -5.07
N ALA A 150 -8.70 -24.13 -4.53
CA ALA A 150 -9.26 -25.38 -4.03
C ALA A 150 -10.07 -25.21 -2.74
N ALA A 151 -9.64 -24.33 -1.83
CA ALA A 151 -10.27 -24.14 -0.52
C ALA A 151 -11.73 -23.66 -0.61
N PRO A 152 -12.05 -22.52 -1.26
CA PRO A 152 -13.44 -22.06 -1.35
C PRO A 152 -14.30 -23.03 -2.18
N PHE A 153 -13.71 -23.70 -3.17
CA PHE A 153 -14.42 -24.70 -3.97
C PHE A 153 -14.78 -25.95 -3.17
N ALA A 154 -13.88 -26.43 -2.30
CA ALA A 154 -14.15 -27.53 -1.38
C ALA A 154 -15.25 -27.16 -0.38
N VAL A 155 -15.22 -25.95 0.17
CA VAL A 155 -16.28 -25.42 1.05
C VAL A 155 -17.63 -25.41 0.33
N LEU A 156 -17.68 -24.85 -0.88
CA LEU A 156 -18.89 -24.83 -1.70
C LEU A 156 -19.41 -26.26 -1.95
N THR A 157 -18.54 -27.18 -2.34
CA THR A 157 -18.91 -28.58 -2.65
C THR A 157 -19.47 -29.31 -1.42
N VAL A 158 -18.76 -29.29 -0.30
CA VAL A 158 -19.18 -29.95 0.94
C VAL A 158 -20.50 -29.38 1.44
N CYS A 159 -20.62 -28.05 1.49
CA CYS A 159 -21.85 -27.39 1.92
C CYS A 159 -23.02 -27.67 0.97
N SER A 160 -22.79 -27.78 -0.34
CA SER A 160 -23.82 -28.16 -1.32
C SER A 160 -24.41 -29.55 -1.04
N VAL A 161 -23.54 -30.53 -0.72
CA VAL A 161 -23.95 -31.89 -0.35
C VAL A 161 -24.76 -31.86 0.97
N VAL A 162 -24.30 -31.10 1.96
CA VAL A 162 -24.99 -30.94 3.24
C VAL A 162 -26.35 -30.26 3.05
N LEU A 163 -26.44 -29.22 2.22
CA LEU A 163 -27.69 -28.56 1.87
C LEU A 163 -28.65 -29.54 1.21
N TYR A 164 -28.19 -30.32 0.23
CA TYR A 164 -29.03 -31.36 -0.40
C TYR A 164 -29.58 -32.35 0.63
N ALA A 165 -28.71 -32.92 1.48
CA ALA A 165 -29.11 -33.85 2.54
C ALA A 165 -30.09 -33.22 3.54
N TYR A 166 -29.86 -31.96 3.91
CA TYR A 166 -30.77 -31.17 4.74
C TYR A 166 -32.14 -31.04 4.07
N HIS A 167 -32.20 -30.56 2.82
CA HIS A 167 -33.45 -30.36 2.10
C HIS A 167 -34.21 -31.68 1.92
N TRP A 168 -33.51 -32.79 1.65
CA TRP A 168 -34.08 -34.14 1.58
C TRP A 168 -34.73 -34.57 2.90
N ARG A 169 -33.98 -34.51 4.02
CA ARG A 169 -34.49 -34.83 5.36
C ARG A 169 -35.65 -33.92 5.78
N ARG A 170 -35.68 -32.69 5.27
CA ARG A 170 -36.79 -31.76 5.54
C ARG A 170 -38.02 -32.09 4.74
N ALA A 171 -37.90 -32.48 3.47
CA ALA A 171 -39.06 -32.86 2.66
C ALA A 171 -39.84 -34.02 3.31
N THR A 172 -39.14 -35.05 3.80
CA THR A 172 -39.76 -36.17 4.52
C THR A 172 -40.48 -35.73 5.79
N ALA A 173 -39.86 -34.85 6.59
CA ALA A 173 -40.44 -34.33 7.82
C ALA A 173 -41.65 -33.40 7.58
N ILE A 174 -41.62 -32.56 6.54
CA ILE A 174 -42.72 -31.66 6.18
C ILE A 174 -43.97 -32.47 5.85
N ARG A 175 -43.83 -33.53 5.04
CA ARG A 175 -44.93 -34.45 4.72
C ARG A 175 -45.45 -35.17 5.96
N ALA A 176 -44.56 -35.76 6.75
CA ALA A 176 -44.95 -36.56 7.91
C ALA A 176 -45.69 -35.74 8.99
N ARG A 177 -45.31 -34.48 9.18
CA ARG A 177 -45.79 -33.64 10.29
C ARG A 177 -46.65 -32.44 9.84
N ARG A 178 -46.98 -32.35 8.54
CA ARG A 178 -47.70 -31.21 7.91
C ARG A 178 -47.16 -29.84 8.36
N GLN A 179 -45.83 -29.72 8.41
CA GLN A 179 -45.18 -28.49 8.89
C GLN A 179 -45.35 -27.36 7.87
N GLY A 180 -45.94 -26.25 8.31
CA GLY A 180 -46.19 -25.08 7.46
C GLY A 180 -45.14 -23.97 7.58
N ILE A 181 -45.46 -22.81 7.00
CA ILE A 181 -44.58 -21.64 6.89
C ILE A 181 -44.12 -21.13 8.27
N ARG A 182 -44.93 -21.22 9.33
CA ARG A 182 -44.51 -20.83 10.70
C ARG A 182 -43.31 -21.65 11.20
N THR A 183 -43.29 -22.95 10.92
CA THR A 183 -42.16 -23.83 11.26
C THR A 183 -40.92 -23.51 10.42
N MET A 184 -41.11 -23.14 9.15
CA MET A 184 -40.02 -22.64 8.31
C MET A 184 -39.42 -21.36 8.92
N ALA A 185 -40.25 -20.36 9.22
CA ALA A 185 -39.82 -19.08 9.77
C ALA A 185 -39.07 -19.25 11.10
N GLY A 186 -39.60 -20.03 12.05
CA GLY A 186 -38.92 -20.31 13.31
C GLY A 186 -37.56 -20.98 13.12
N ARG A 187 -37.42 -21.89 12.14
CA ARG A 187 -36.12 -22.53 11.83
C ARG A 187 -35.16 -21.58 11.16
N SER A 188 -35.63 -20.77 10.21
CA SER A 188 -34.81 -19.73 9.59
C SER A 188 -34.30 -18.74 10.63
N ALA A 189 -35.12 -18.38 11.63
CA ALA A 189 -34.68 -17.57 12.75
C ALA A 189 -33.61 -18.27 13.61
N VAL A 190 -33.76 -19.57 13.87
CA VAL A 190 -32.73 -20.36 14.58
C VAL A 190 -31.43 -20.44 13.79
N PHE A 191 -31.49 -20.64 12.46
CA PHE A 191 -30.29 -20.62 11.61
C PHE A 191 -29.63 -19.25 11.56
N ALA A 192 -30.41 -18.18 11.45
CA ALA A 192 -29.90 -16.82 11.49
C ALA A 192 -29.22 -16.53 12.82
N LEU A 193 -29.83 -16.91 13.95
CA LEU A 193 -29.23 -16.78 15.28
C LEU A 193 -27.94 -17.60 15.40
N ALA A 194 -27.94 -18.85 14.93
CA ALA A 194 -26.74 -19.70 14.95
C ALA A 194 -25.61 -19.13 14.07
N ALA A 195 -25.95 -18.57 12.91
CA ALA A 195 -24.99 -17.89 12.04
C ALA A 195 -24.41 -16.64 12.71
N VAL A 196 -25.25 -15.82 13.37
CA VAL A 196 -24.77 -14.68 14.16
C VAL A 196 -23.82 -15.14 15.25
N ILE A 197 -24.18 -16.17 16.03
CA ILE A 197 -23.30 -16.70 17.09
C ILE A 197 -21.98 -17.22 16.52
N ALA A 198 -22.03 -17.97 15.41
CA ALA A 198 -20.83 -18.50 14.76
C ALA A 198 -19.94 -17.38 14.21
N LEU A 199 -20.51 -16.37 13.57
CA LEU A 199 -19.79 -15.20 13.07
C LEU A 199 -19.20 -14.38 14.22
N THR A 200 -19.92 -14.21 15.33
CA THR A 200 -19.37 -13.56 16.53
C THR A 200 -18.21 -14.36 17.13
N ALA A 201 -18.34 -15.69 17.22
CA ALA A 201 -17.27 -16.55 17.70
C ALA A 201 -16.04 -16.51 16.78
N TRP A 202 -16.26 -16.59 15.47
CA TRP A 202 -15.21 -16.43 14.46
C TRP A 202 -14.53 -15.07 14.57
N ASN A 203 -15.29 -13.99 14.70
CA ASN A 203 -14.79 -12.63 14.84
C ASN A 203 -13.92 -12.46 16.10
N LEU A 204 -14.35 -13.01 17.24
CA LEU A 204 -13.55 -13.03 18.47
C LEU A 204 -12.28 -13.87 18.33
N TRP A 205 -12.36 -15.02 17.65
CA TRP A 205 -11.20 -15.87 17.38
C TRP A 205 -10.21 -15.19 16.44
N ALA A 206 -10.67 -14.62 15.32
CA ALA A 206 -9.84 -13.92 14.34
C ALA A 206 -9.12 -12.73 14.97
N ARG A 207 -9.81 -11.96 15.83
CA ARG A 207 -9.18 -10.91 16.62
C ARG A 207 -8.04 -11.44 17.47
N GLU A 208 -8.26 -12.52 18.21
CA GLU A 208 -7.22 -13.05 19.10
C GLU A 208 -6.08 -13.71 18.32
N ALA A 209 -6.38 -14.38 17.21
CA ALA A 209 -5.40 -15.01 16.33
C ALA A 209 -4.50 -13.98 15.62
N SER A 210 -4.99 -12.76 15.37
CA SER A 210 -4.20 -11.67 14.76
C SER A 210 -3.17 -11.03 15.68
N ARG A 211 -3.13 -11.35 16.98
CA ARG A 211 -2.21 -10.71 17.93
C ARG A 211 -0.78 -11.19 17.70
N PHE A 212 0.14 -10.25 17.65
CA PHE A 212 1.55 -10.58 17.59
C PHE A 212 2.05 -11.11 18.94
N PRO A 213 3.01 -12.04 18.94
CA PRO A 213 3.73 -12.39 20.16
C PRO A 213 4.47 -11.16 20.72
N PRO A 214 4.85 -11.17 22.02
CA PRO A 214 5.60 -10.05 22.60
C PRO A 214 6.95 -9.78 21.93
N SER A 215 7.54 -10.77 21.25
CA SER A 215 8.75 -10.63 20.45
C SER A 215 8.69 -11.56 19.24
N MET A 216 9.07 -11.07 18.06
CA MET A 216 9.22 -11.83 16.82
C MET A 216 10.31 -11.23 15.92
N SER A 217 10.81 -12.02 14.97
CA SER A 217 11.69 -11.50 13.92
C SER A 217 10.85 -10.76 12.88
N MET A 218 11.43 -9.81 12.14
CA MET A 218 10.81 -9.26 10.94
C MET A 218 11.08 -10.15 9.71
N VAL A 219 12.00 -11.10 9.82
CA VAL A 219 12.35 -12.04 8.75
C VAL A 219 11.61 -13.35 8.98
N HIS A 220 10.72 -13.67 8.03
CA HIS A 220 9.83 -14.84 8.05
C HIS A 220 10.14 -15.76 6.86
N PRO A 221 10.98 -16.80 7.01
CA PRO A 221 11.38 -17.67 5.91
C PRO A 221 10.22 -18.32 5.15
N GLU A 222 9.08 -18.50 5.81
CA GLU A 222 7.84 -19.00 5.22
C GLU A 222 7.23 -18.07 4.17
N THR A 223 7.61 -16.80 4.12
CA THR A 223 7.13 -15.81 3.14
C THR A 223 8.11 -15.52 2.01
N PHE A 224 9.24 -16.22 1.96
CA PHE A 224 10.29 -15.97 0.95
C PHE A 224 9.81 -16.28 -0.48
N GLU A 225 9.99 -15.32 -1.36
CA GLU A 225 9.70 -15.40 -2.80
C GLU A 225 10.99 -15.15 -3.60
N PHE A 226 11.20 -15.94 -4.66
CA PHE A 226 12.46 -15.97 -5.42
C PHE A 226 12.31 -15.51 -6.89
N GLY A 227 11.14 -15.04 -7.30
CA GLY A 227 10.93 -14.35 -8.58
C GLY A 227 11.35 -15.11 -9.85
N GLY A 228 11.13 -16.43 -9.91
CA GLY A 228 11.42 -17.25 -11.10
C GLY A 228 12.90 -17.57 -11.38
N GLY A 229 13.85 -17.00 -10.64
CA GLY A 229 15.28 -17.31 -10.71
C GLY A 229 15.65 -18.65 -10.06
N THR A 230 16.95 -19.02 -10.08
CA THR A 230 17.41 -20.28 -9.45
C THR A 230 16.98 -20.29 -7.98
N VAL A 231 16.18 -21.29 -7.60
CA VAL A 231 15.81 -21.51 -6.21
C VAL A 231 17.08 -21.93 -5.48
N LEU A 232 17.57 -21.07 -4.61
CA LEU A 232 18.79 -21.36 -3.85
C LEU A 232 18.52 -22.59 -2.96
N PRO A 233 19.47 -23.54 -2.84
CA PRO A 233 19.30 -24.80 -2.11
C PRO A 233 19.19 -24.60 -0.59
N LEU A 234 18.07 -24.02 -0.15
CA LEU A 234 17.59 -24.01 1.24
C LEU A 234 16.08 -24.30 1.35
N ALA A 235 15.32 -24.08 0.27
CA ALA A 235 13.87 -24.35 0.24
C ALA A 235 13.51 -25.85 0.42
N ALA A 236 14.46 -26.77 0.21
CA ALA A 236 14.19 -28.21 0.24
C ALA A 236 14.22 -28.86 1.65
N SER A 237 14.72 -28.18 2.70
CA SER A 237 14.86 -28.80 4.04
C SER A 237 13.80 -28.39 5.08
N MET A 238 12.99 -27.37 4.82
CA MET A 238 12.10 -26.78 5.83
C MET A 238 10.71 -27.45 5.92
N GLY A 239 10.43 -28.46 5.09
CA GLY A 239 9.15 -29.21 5.11
C GLY A 239 9.00 -30.23 6.25
N HIS A 240 10.03 -30.45 7.06
CA HIS A 240 10.01 -31.38 8.18
C HIS A 240 10.94 -30.88 9.27
N HIS A 241 10.42 -30.25 10.34
CA HIS A 241 10.80 -30.48 11.74
C HIS A 241 10.17 -29.40 12.63
N GLY A 242 9.61 -29.84 13.76
CA GLY A 242 8.74 -29.05 14.63
C GLY A 242 9.47 -28.09 15.56
N HIS A 243 8.63 -27.28 16.23
CA HIS A 243 8.94 -26.39 17.35
C HIS A 243 10.15 -26.83 18.18
N HIS A 244 11.22 -26.02 18.17
CA HIS A 244 12.12 -25.66 19.27
C HIS A 244 13.48 -25.19 18.69
N GLY A 245 13.84 -23.92 18.94
CA GLY A 245 15.21 -23.45 19.19
C GLY A 245 16.21 -23.44 18.02
N HIS A 246 16.84 -22.27 17.84
CA HIS A 246 17.97 -21.92 16.96
C HIS A 246 17.61 -21.44 15.56
N HIS A 247 17.46 -20.12 15.44
CA HIS A 247 17.45 -19.37 14.19
C HIS A 247 18.82 -19.48 13.52
N HIS A 248 19.00 -20.48 12.67
CA HIS A 248 20.05 -20.47 11.66
C HIS A 248 19.38 -20.31 10.30
N VAL A 249 19.33 -19.07 9.81
CA VAL A 249 19.21 -18.83 8.37
C VAL A 249 20.56 -19.24 7.80
N PHE A 250 20.64 -20.46 7.29
CA PHE A 250 21.83 -20.91 6.58
C PHE A 250 21.87 -20.17 5.23
N ALA A 251 23.00 -19.55 4.90
CA ALA A 251 23.22 -19.00 3.58
C ALA A 251 22.93 -20.06 2.52
N ALA A 252 22.09 -19.71 1.55
CA ALA A 252 21.43 -20.67 0.69
C ALA A 252 22.35 -21.33 -0.38
N ASP A 253 23.66 -21.05 -0.39
CA ASP A 253 24.65 -21.48 -1.38
C ASP A 253 26.02 -21.87 -0.79
N GLY A 254 26.18 -21.86 0.54
CA GLY A 254 27.48 -22.07 1.20
C GLY A 254 28.32 -20.80 1.36
N SER A 255 27.80 -19.63 0.97
CA SER A 255 28.37 -18.33 1.34
C SER A 255 28.34 -18.16 2.87
N PRO A 256 29.26 -17.41 3.48
CA PRO A 256 29.16 -17.10 4.89
C PRO A 256 27.94 -16.22 5.15
N ALA A 257 27.18 -16.50 6.21
CA ALA A 257 26.13 -15.60 6.66
C ALA A 257 26.76 -14.29 7.16
N ILE A 258 26.19 -13.16 6.75
CA ILE A 258 26.61 -11.81 7.14
C ILE A 258 25.56 -11.25 8.09
N SER A 259 25.97 -10.70 9.24
CA SER A 259 25.03 -10.00 10.10
C SER A 259 24.82 -8.57 9.58
N VAL A 260 23.59 -8.06 9.65
CA VAL A 260 23.30 -6.64 9.39
C VAL A 260 24.20 -5.72 10.21
N THR A 261 24.63 -6.13 11.41
CA THR A 261 25.53 -5.32 12.26
C THR A 261 26.95 -5.17 11.70
N ASP A 262 27.32 -5.98 10.71
CA ASP A 262 28.62 -5.91 10.02
C ASP A 262 28.54 -5.07 8.72
N LEU A 263 27.33 -4.77 8.24
CA LEU A 263 27.07 -3.99 7.02
C LEU A 263 27.06 -2.49 7.34
N THR A 264 28.21 -1.99 7.77
CA THR A 264 28.38 -0.66 8.35
C THR A 264 29.20 0.27 7.48
N GLY A 265 29.04 1.58 7.65
CA GLY A 265 29.99 2.55 7.08
C GLY A 265 31.36 2.55 7.77
N PRO A 266 32.31 3.38 7.30
CA PRO A 266 33.67 3.42 7.87
C PRO A 266 33.67 3.72 9.38
N ARG A 267 34.25 2.82 10.19
CA ARG A 267 34.34 2.98 11.66
C ARG A 267 35.56 3.76 12.14
N SER A 268 36.52 4.04 11.25
CA SER A 268 37.75 4.81 11.53
C SER A 268 37.91 5.96 10.54
N GLY A 269 38.70 6.98 10.92
CA GLY A 269 38.87 8.22 10.16
C GLY A 269 38.17 9.39 10.85
N GLU A 270 38.52 10.62 10.50
CA GLU A 270 37.74 11.80 10.88
C GLU A 270 36.59 11.96 9.87
N PRO A 271 35.34 12.14 10.31
CA PRO A 271 34.24 12.47 9.42
C PRO A 271 34.37 13.91 8.93
N ASP A 272 34.03 14.12 7.66
CA ASP A 272 34.01 15.44 7.01
C ASP A 272 32.87 16.30 7.57
N LYS A 273 31.77 15.66 7.99
CA LYS A 273 30.59 16.32 8.57
C LYS A 273 30.15 15.61 9.85
N ARG A 274 29.95 16.39 10.92
CA ARG A 274 29.40 15.92 12.20
C ARG A 274 28.12 16.68 12.54
N PHE A 275 27.07 15.94 12.90
CA PHE A 275 25.80 16.49 13.34
C PHE A 275 25.33 15.86 14.65
N THR A 276 24.45 16.57 15.36
CA THR A 276 23.75 16.03 16.52
C THR A 276 22.27 16.34 16.40
N LEU A 277 21.45 15.30 16.47
CA LEU A 277 19.99 15.38 16.44
C LEU A 277 19.46 14.99 17.82
N VAL A 278 18.80 15.92 18.49
CA VAL A 278 18.17 15.68 19.80
C VAL A 278 16.67 15.61 19.60
N ALA A 279 16.11 14.40 19.68
CA ALA A 279 14.67 14.18 19.65
C ALA A 279 14.06 14.60 20.99
N GLN A 280 13.10 15.53 20.96
CA GLN A 280 12.45 16.05 22.17
C GLN A 280 11.04 16.59 21.91
N LYS A 281 10.17 16.53 22.91
CA LYS A 281 8.84 17.16 22.87
C LYS A 281 8.95 18.67 23.04
N LYS A 282 8.18 19.41 22.25
CA LYS A 282 8.08 20.87 22.36
C LYS A 282 6.73 21.36 21.88
N THR A 283 6.20 22.35 22.59
CA THR A 283 5.06 23.12 22.10
C THR A 283 5.57 24.17 21.09
N ILE A 284 5.03 24.14 19.87
CA ILE A 284 5.40 25.07 18.80
C ILE A 284 4.17 25.85 18.32
N ASP A 285 4.40 27.09 17.91
CA ASP A 285 3.39 27.90 17.22
C ASP A 285 3.52 27.67 15.72
N LEU A 286 2.42 27.28 15.10
CA LEU A 286 2.32 27.11 13.65
C LEU A 286 2.11 28.47 12.99
N PRO A 287 2.54 28.64 11.73
CA PRO A 287 2.24 29.83 10.93
C PRO A 287 0.75 30.18 10.84
N SER A 288 -0.13 29.19 10.97
CA SER A 288 -1.58 29.35 11.02
C SER A 288 -2.11 30.06 12.28
N GLY A 289 -1.26 30.27 13.30
CA GLY A 289 -1.63 30.85 14.59
C GLY A 289 -2.10 29.83 15.63
N HIS A 290 -2.16 28.55 15.27
CA HIS A 290 -2.42 27.46 16.22
C HIS A 290 -1.15 27.04 16.94
N THR A 291 -1.31 26.52 18.15
CA THR A 291 -0.22 25.93 18.93
C THR A 291 -0.41 24.41 18.97
N VAL A 292 0.66 23.65 18.73
CA VAL A 292 0.63 22.17 18.74
C VAL A 292 1.73 21.60 19.63
N GLU A 293 1.49 20.41 20.20
CA GLU A 293 2.54 19.60 20.81
C GLU A 293 3.25 18.80 19.71
N ALA A 294 4.46 19.23 19.37
CA ALA A 294 5.32 18.61 18.38
C ALA A 294 6.44 17.80 19.03
N TRP A 295 6.93 16.81 18.29
CA TRP A 295 8.16 16.10 18.58
C TRP A 295 9.19 16.62 17.59
N THR A 296 10.32 17.09 18.09
CA THR A 296 11.24 17.95 17.34
C THR A 296 12.64 17.37 17.34
N PHE A 297 13.40 17.64 16.28
CA PHE A 297 14.85 17.54 16.32
C PHE A 297 15.43 18.92 16.67
N ASN A 298 16.28 18.96 17.70
CA ASN A 298 16.94 20.19 18.18
C ASN A 298 15.98 21.33 18.58
N GLY A 299 14.70 21.02 18.85
CA GLY A 299 13.73 22.01 19.31
C GLY A 299 13.05 22.79 18.19
N GLN A 300 13.15 22.33 16.95
CA GLN A 300 12.48 22.90 15.78
C GLN A 300 11.79 21.82 14.93
N VAL A 301 10.79 22.25 14.16
CA VAL A 301 10.18 21.49 13.06
C VAL A 301 10.15 22.43 11.85
N PRO A 302 10.64 22.01 10.67
CA PRO A 302 11.40 20.78 10.42
C PRO A 302 12.68 20.74 11.28
N GLY A 303 13.23 19.55 11.47
CA GLY A 303 14.54 19.37 12.06
C GLY A 303 15.63 20.14 11.27
N PRO A 304 16.83 20.32 11.84
CA PRO A 304 17.93 21.02 11.17
C PRO A 304 18.19 20.47 9.77
N GLU A 305 18.44 21.36 8.81
CA GLU A 305 18.88 20.96 7.47
C GLU A 305 20.32 20.46 7.54
N LEU A 306 20.54 19.22 7.08
CA LEU A 306 21.85 18.58 7.06
C LEU A 306 22.41 18.67 5.64
N VAL A 307 23.38 19.54 5.41
CA VAL A 307 24.00 19.73 4.09
C VAL A 307 25.39 19.10 4.06
N VAL A 308 25.56 18.16 3.13
CA VAL A 308 26.79 17.38 2.91
C VAL A 308 27.16 17.42 1.42
N ARG A 309 28.34 16.90 1.06
CA ARG A 309 28.78 16.75 -0.33
C ARG A 309 29.01 15.29 -0.70
N GLU A 310 28.81 14.95 -1.97
CA GLU A 310 29.17 13.67 -2.57
C GLU A 310 30.59 13.26 -2.13
N GLY A 311 30.72 12.09 -1.50
CA GLY A 311 31.97 11.56 -0.97
C GLY A 311 32.30 11.92 0.48
N ASP A 312 31.52 12.80 1.14
CA ASP A 312 31.71 13.12 2.56
C ASP A 312 31.49 11.86 3.43
N LEU A 313 32.37 11.64 4.41
CA LEU A 313 32.11 10.76 5.54
C LEU A 313 31.27 11.50 6.57
N VAL A 314 30.00 11.12 6.68
CA VAL A 314 29.02 11.75 7.57
C VAL A 314 28.93 10.99 8.88
N GLU A 315 28.88 11.72 10.00
CA GLU A 315 28.59 11.17 11.32
C GLU A 315 27.46 11.95 11.99
N VAL A 316 26.37 11.27 12.36
CA VAL A 316 25.22 11.89 13.02
C VAL A 316 24.93 11.18 14.32
N THR A 317 24.98 11.92 15.43
CA THR A 317 24.60 11.40 16.74
C THR A 317 23.15 11.76 17.06
N LEU A 318 22.29 10.75 17.13
CA LEU A 318 20.92 10.83 17.62
C LEU A 318 20.90 10.70 19.14
N ILE A 319 20.18 11.58 19.83
CA ILE A 319 19.95 11.54 21.28
C ILE A 319 18.44 11.60 21.51
N ASN A 320 17.88 10.62 22.19
CA ASN A 320 16.48 10.67 22.62
C ASN A 320 16.38 11.32 23.99
N ARG A 321 15.76 12.49 24.08
CA ARG A 321 15.59 13.18 25.36
C ARG A 321 14.40 12.65 26.16
N ASP A 322 13.21 12.60 25.55
CA ASP A 322 11.96 12.40 26.25
C ASP A 322 10.83 11.76 25.41
N ILE A 323 11.16 11.09 24.30
CA ILE A 323 10.20 10.35 23.48
C ILE A 323 10.10 8.91 23.98
N GLU A 324 9.06 8.59 24.75
CA GLU A 324 8.96 7.33 25.51
C GLU A 324 8.86 6.09 24.63
N ALA A 325 8.32 6.23 23.42
CA ALA A 325 8.22 5.14 22.46
C ALA A 325 9.59 4.73 21.87
N GLY A 326 10.67 5.46 22.17
CA GLY A 326 11.94 5.34 21.47
C GLY A 326 11.94 6.12 20.15
N VAL A 327 13.10 6.29 19.54
CA VAL A 327 13.28 6.93 18.22
C VAL A 327 14.38 6.23 17.43
N THR A 328 14.32 6.34 16.11
CA THR A 328 15.44 6.05 15.20
C THR A 328 15.51 7.17 14.16
N VAL A 329 16.46 7.12 13.23
CA VAL A 329 16.49 7.99 12.05
C VAL A 329 16.69 7.12 10.82
N HIS A 330 15.72 7.17 9.91
CA HIS A 330 15.85 6.65 8.55
C HIS A 330 16.28 7.77 7.60
N TRP A 331 17.15 7.43 6.64
CA TRP A 331 17.73 8.34 5.65
C TRP A 331 17.01 8.14 4.32
N HIS A 332 15.84 8.73 4.20
CA HIS A 332 14.92 8.49 3.08
C HIS A 332 15.56 8.84 1.73
N GLY A 333 15.74 7.81 0.91
CA GLY A 333 16.33 7.90 -0.43
C GLY A 333 17.85 8.03 -0.44
N VAL A 334 18.55 7.68 0.65
CA VAL A 334 20.02 7.66 0.71
C VAL A 334 20.49 6.21 0.76
N ASP A 335 21.41 5.81 -0.12
CA ASP A 335 21.94 4.45 -0.21
C ASP A 335 23.01 4.21 0.89
N VAL A 336 22.56 4.25 2.15
CA VAL A 336 23.40 3.97 3.32
C VAL A 336 23.72 2.47 3.42
N PRO A 337 24.79 2.06 4.11
CA PRO A 337 24.97 0.67 4.52
C PRO A 337 23.82 0.23 5.44
N ASN A 338 23.36 -1.01 5.30
CA ASN A 338 22.13 -1.47 5.96
C ASN A 338 22.11 -1.29 7.49
N ALA A 339 23.25 -1.38 8.18
CA ALA A 339 23.33 -1.12 9.63
C ALA A 339 22.93 0.30 10.04
N GLU A 340 22.96 1.24 9.10
CA GLU A 340 22.75 2.67 9.32
C GLU A 340 21.35 3.13 8.86
N ASP A 341 20.51 2.21 8.36
CA ASP A 341 19.20 2.50 7.75
C ASP A 341 18.11 2.95 8.74
N GLY A 342 18.27 2.68 10.03
CA GLY A 342 17.35 3.21 11.04
C GLY A 342 16.09 2.41 11.32
N VAL A 343 15.98 1.15 10.88
CA VAL A 343 14.78 0.31 11.07
C VAL A 343 14.87 -0.46 12.40
N PRO A 344 14.09 -0.07 13.43
CA PRO A 344 14.14 -0.71 14.73
C PRO A 344 13.62 -2.16 14.64
N GLY A 345 14.36 -3.11 15.21
CA GLY A 345 14.05 -4.53 15.13
C GLY A 345 14.54 -5.23 13.86
N VAL A 346 15.19 -4.50 12.94
CA VAL A 346 15.83 -5.05 11.73
C VAL A 346 17.29 -4.67 11.63
N THR A 347 17.62 -3.38 11.64
CA THR A 347 18.99 -2.90 11.44
C THR A 347 19.62 -2.36 12.72
N GLN A 348 18.78 -1.98 13.69
CA GLN A 348 19.17 -1.55 15.03
C GLN A 348 18.05 -1.76 16.06
N ASP A 349 18.31 -1.48 17.32
CA ASP A 349 17.26 -1.25 18.33
C ASP A 349 16.83 0.23 18.35
N ALA A 350 15.62 0.49 18.82
CA ALA A 350 15.11 1.84 19.07
C ALA A 350 15.93 2.54 20.16
N VAL A 351 16.24 3.82 19.95
CA VAL A 351 16.97 4.65 20.94
C VAL A 351 15.99 5.11 22.01
N MET A 352 16.09 4.56 23.21
CA MET A 352 15.16 4.86 24.31
C MET A 352 15.50 6.20 25.00
N PRO A 353 14.58 6.81 25.77
CA PRO A 353 14.86 8.06 26.47
C PRO A 353 16.13 8.01 27.32
N GLY A 354 17.02 8.98 27.14
CA GLY A 354 18.32 9.09 27.78
C GLY A 354 19.45 8.37 27.03
N GLU A 355 19.15 7.62 25.97
CA GLU A 355 20.13 6.93 25.14
C GLU A 355 20.52 7.74 23.90
N SER A 356 21.57 7.27 23.23
CA SER A 356 22.06 7.85 21.98
C SER A 356 22.54 6.76 21.02
N HIS A 357 22.44 7.04 19.72
CA HIS A 357 22.97 6.21 18.65
C HIS A 357 23.76 7.08 17.66
N THR A 358 24.83 6.55 17.08
CA THR A 358 25.66 7.29 16.12
C THR A 358 25.64 6.57 14.79
N TYR A 359 25.06 7.25 13.80
CA TYR A 359 25.07 6.84 12.40
C TYR A 359 26.35 7.30 11.74
N ARG A 360 26.95 6.45 10.91
CA ARG A 360 28.16 6.80 10.17
C ARG A 360 28.28 6.09 8.83
N PHE A 361 28.30 6.87 7.75
CA PHE A 361 28.32 6.38 6.37
C PHE A 361 28.94 7.40 5.41
N VAL A 362 29.35 6.95 4.23
CA VAL A 362 29.78 7.81 3.14
C VAL A 362 28.60 7.99 2.19
N VAL A 363 28.37 9.22 1.74
CA VAL A 363 27.34 9.51 0.74
C VAL A 363 27.92 9.41 -0.66
N HIS A 364 27.21 8.75 -1.57
CA HIS A 364 27.68 8.50 -2.94
C HIS A 364 26.80 9.13 -4.00
N GLU A 365 25.52 9.36 -3.68
CA GLU A 365 24.61 10.08 -4.56
C GLU A 365 24.65 11.60 -4.34
N THR A 366 23.85 12.33 -5.11
CA THR A 366 23.58 13.76 -4.94
C THR A 366 22.08 13.96 -5.03
N GLY A 367 21.52 14.98 -4.35
CA GLY A 367 20.11 15.27 -4.48
C GLY A 367 19.45 15.83 -3.23
N SER A 368 18.13 15.97 -3.32
CA SER A 368 17.23 16.33 -2.22
C SER A 368 16.70 15.07 -1.54
N HIS A 369 17.25 14.78 -0.37
CA HIS A 369 16.81 13.69 0.50
C HIS A 369 16.27 14.30 1.80
N TRP A 370 15.76 13.43 2.66
CA TRP A 370 15.24 13.84 3.95
C TRP A 370 15.44 12.71 4.94
N TYR A 371 15.29 13.03 6.22
CA TYR A 371 15.40 12.06 7.29
C TYR A 371 14.17 12.14 8.18
N HIS A 372 13.73 11.01 8.73
CA HIS A 372 12.60 10.98 9.64
C HIS A 372 12.72 9.84 10.66
N SER A 373 11.94 9.91 11.74
CA SER A 373 11.87 8.78 12.67
C SER A 373 11.20 7.58 12.02
N HIS A 374 11.77 6.41 12.22
CA HIS A 374 11.27 5.13 11.70
C HIS A 374 10.83 4.18 12.83
N GLN A 375 10.63 4.73 14.03
CA GLN A 375 9.97 4.06 15.14
C GLN A 375 8.53 4.58 15.20
N THR A 376 7.53 3.75 14.91
CA THR A 376 6.10 4.14 14.93
C THR A 376 5.85 5.39 14.09
N SER A 377 6.34 5.40 12.84
CA SER A 377 6.42 6.59 11.97
C SER A 377 5.09 7.32 11.83
N SER A 378 3.97 6.58 11.73
CA SER A 378 2.61 7.13 11.65
C SER A 378 2.26 8.10 12.78
N VAL A 379 2.90 7.96 13.95
CA VAL A 379 2.77 8.90 15.07
C VAL A 379 3.92 9.92 15.07
N GLN A 380 5.15 9.45 14.92
CA GLN A 380 6.34 10.26 15.15
C GLN A 380 6.57 11.32 14.07
N VAL A 381 6.38 10.95 12.79
CA VAL A 381 6.48 11.87 11.66
C VAL A 381 5.33 12.86 11.69
N ALA A 382 4.10 12.38 11.93
CA ALA A 382 2.92 13.24 12.10
C ALA A 382 3.12 14.28 13.21
N LYS A 383 3.89 13.95 14.26
CA LYS A 383 4.26 14.85 15.36
C LYS A 383 5.44 15.79 15.05
N GLY A 384 6.19 15.60 13.96
CA GLY A 384 7.24 16.53 13.52
C GLY A 384 8.67 16.00 13.52
N LEU A 385 8.91 14.68 13.74
CA LEU A 385 10.25 14.10 13.69
C LEU A 385 10.69 13.82 12.24
N PHE A 386 10.99 14.88 11.50
CA PHE A 386 11.58 14.85 10.16
C PHE A 386 12.48 16.08 9.92
N GLY A 387 13.34 16.04 8.91
CA GLY A 387 14.16 17.17 8.45
C GLY A 387 14.84 16.89 7.11
N ALA A 388 15.50 17.90 6.53
CA ALA A 388 16.13 17.78 5.21
C ALA A 388 17.56 17.22 5.27
N PHE A 389 17.92 16.39 4.28
CA PHE A 389 19.25 15.88 4.06
C PHE A 389 19.67 16.18 2.62
N ILE A 390 20.49 17.21 2.42
CA ILE A 390 20.85 17.71 1.09
C ILE A 390 22.27 17.28 0.77
N ILE A 391 22.43 16.53 -0.32
CA ILE A 391 23.73 16.07 -0.81
C ILE A 391 24.08 16.87 -2.06
N LEU A 392 25.03 17.80 -1.90
CA LEU A 392 25.56 18.60 -3.00
C LEU A 392 26.61 17.80 -3.80
N PRO A 393 26.87 18.14 -5.07
CA PRO A 393 27.98 17.54 -5.81
C PRO A 393 29.33 17.71 -5.10
N ALA A 394 30.29 16.87 -5.46
CA ALA A 394 31.67 17.02 -4.98
C ALA A 394 32.24 18.40 -5.34
N GLU A 395 33.15 18.93 -4.51
CA GLU A 395 33.77 20.24 -4.76
C GLU A 395 34.39 20.30 -6.17
N GLY A 396 34.09 21.38 -6.91
CA GLY A 396 34.55 21.57 -8.28
C GLY A 396 33.70 20.91 -9.37
N LYS A 397 32.72 20.08 -9.02
CA LYS A 397 31.62 19.68 -9.92
C LYS A 397 30.41 20.62 -9.87
N ASP A 398 30.46 21.65 -9.01
CA ASP A 398 29.42 22.68 -8.88
C ASP A 398 29.15 23.44 -10.20
N ALA A 399 30.07 23.38 -11.18
CA ALA A 399 29.94 24.05 -12.49
C ALA A 399 28.74 23.57 -13.33
N ASP A 400 28.23 22.36 -13.09
CA ASP A 400 27.00 21.86 -13.74
C ASP A 400 25.71 22.32 -13.03
N LEU A 401 25.82 22.86 -11.81
CA LEU A 401 24.75 23.53 -11.06
C LEU A 401 24.82 25.07 -11.14
N ASP A 402 25.94 25.60 -11.64
CA ASP A 402 26.21 27.04 -11.72
C ASP A 402 25.42 27.67 -12.88
N THR A 403 24.24 28.20 -12.54
CA THR A 403 23.43 29.00 -13.45
C THR A 403 23.97 30.43 -13.65
N GLY A 404 25.18 30.73 -13.20
CA GLY A 404 25.84 32.02 -13.40
C GLY A 404 25.11 33.15 -12.67
N GLY A 405 25.10 33.11 -11.34
CA GLY A 405 24.50 34.15 -10.48
C GLY A 405 24.32 33.69 -9.03
N ASP A 406 23.85 34.60 -8.15
CA ASP A 406 23.39 34.21 -6.81
C ASP A 406 22.19 33.25 -6.95
N THR A 407 22.27 32.08 -6.30
CA THR A 407 21.18 31.09 -6.28
C THR A 407 20.51 31.09 -4.90
N ALA A 408 19.19 31.26 -4.87
CA ALA A 408 18.38 31.03 -3.68
C ALA A 408 17.93 29.56 -3.66
N ASP A 409 18.60 28.74 -2.84
CA ASP A 409 18.26 27.33 -2.62
C ASP A 409 17.43 27.19 -1.33
N ILE A 410 16.18 26.72 -1.46
CA ILE A 410 15.18 26.77 -0.39
C ILE A 410 14.47 25.43 -0.30
N THR A 411 14.58 24.77 0.84
CA THR A 411 13.82 23.55 1.14
C THR A 411 12.45 23.87 1.74
N VAL A 412 11.41 23.27 1.17
CA VAL A 412 10.01 23.47 1.58
C VAL A 412 9.35 22.14 1.87
N PHE A 413 8.94 21.93 3.11
CA PHE A 413 8.15 20.76 3.52
C PHE A 413 6.65 21.08 3.50
N SER A 414 5.83 20.22 2.89
CA SER A 414 4.40 20.16 3.21
C SER A 414 4.14 19.13 4.30
N HIS A 415 3.53 19.56 5.40
CA HIS A 415 3.23 18.69 6.53
C HIS A 415 1.80 18.87 7.04
N ASP A 416 1.16 17.78 7.44
CA ASP A 416 -0.18 17.79 8.04
C ASP A 416 -0.10 17.82 9.57
N TRP A 417 -0.82 18.77 10.16
CA TRP A 417 -0.94 18.94 11.60
C TRP A 417 -2.38 18.73 12.05
N GLU A 418 -2.56 18.00 13.15
CA GLU A 418 -3.81 17.98 13.89
C GLU A 418 -3.88 19.16 14.86
N THR A 419 -4.83 20.06 14.64
CA THR A 419 -5.04 21.26 15.48
C THR A 419 -6.37 21.19 16.23
N SER A 420 -6.62 22.16 17.12
CA SER A 420 -7.92 22.29 17.80
C SER A 420 -9.10 22.52 16.85
N GLU A 421 -8.85 22.97 15.62
CA GLU A 421 -9.89 23.22 14.61
C GLU A 421 -9.98 22.12 13.55
N GLY A 422 -9.14 21.08 13.67
CA GLY A 422 -9.05 19.96 12.74
C GLY A 422 -7.70 19.88 12.02
N PRO A 423 -7.58 18.98 11.04
CA PRO A 423 -6.35 18.80 10.27
C PRO A 423 -6.08 20.01 9.38
N THR A 424 -4.82 20.42 9.30
CA THR A 424 -4.36 21.51 8.43
C THR A 424 -3.02 21.15 7.79
N THR A 425 -2.84 21.46 6.51
CA THR A 425 -1.55 21.33 5.83
C THR A 425 -0.80 22.66 5.93
N ILE A 426 0.49 22.61 6.30
CA ILE A 426 1.35 23.80 6.43
C ILE A 426 2.60 23.62 5.56
N LEU A 427 3.04 24.70 4.92
CA LEU A 427 4.33 24.81 4.24
C LEU A 427 5.39 25.34 5.20
N HIS A 428 6.34 24.47 5.54
CA HIS A 428 7.48 24.78 6.40
C HIS A 428 8.72 25.08 5.56
N LEU A 429 9.48 26.09 5.97
CA LEU A 429 10.83 26.34 5.45
C LEU A 429 11.84 25.69 6.40
N SER A 430 12.78 24.89 5.89
CA SER A 430 13.81 24.25 6.73
C SER A 430 14.72 25.26 7.44
N GLU A 431 15.06 26.35 6.74
CA GLU A 431 15.83 27.47 7.26
C GLU A 431 15.02 28.77 7.15
N PRO A 432 15.18 29.73 8.06
CA PRO A 432 14.51 31.02 7.95
C PRO A 432 15.05 31.80 6.74
N VAL A 433 14.27 31.93 5.67
CA VAL A 433 14.52 32.93 4.62
C VAL A 433 13.97 34.27 5.12
N PRO A 434 14.80 35.24 5.55
CA PRO A 434 14.29 36.45 6.21
C PRO A 434 13.33 37.20 5.28
N GLY A 435 12.07 37.27 5.69
CA GLY A 435 11.01 37.96 4.94
C GLY A 435 10.61 37.34 3.61
N ARG A 436 11.13 36.16 3.20
CA ARG A 436 10.89 35.57 1.86
C ARG A 436 11.31 36.52 0.72
N THR A 437 12.33 37.32 0.97
CA THR A 437 12.85 38.33 0.05
C THR A 437 13.82 37.72 -0.95
N ILE A 438 13.48 37.74 -2.24
CA ILE A 438 14.32 37.26 -3.35
C ILE A 438 14.39 38.36 -4.42
N PRO A 439 15.57 38.92 -4.74
CA PRO A 439 15.71 39.93 -5.78
C PRO A 439 15.33 39.42 -7.17
N PRO A 440 14.76 40.28 -8.05
CA PRO A 440 14.55 39.92 -9.45
C PRO A 440 15.86 39.56 -10.15
N GLY A 441 15.84 38.51 -10.97
CA GLY A 441 17.01 37.98 -11.68
C GLY A 441 17.80 36.93 -10.92
N THR A 442 17.53 36.70 -9.63
CA THR A 442 18.10 35.59 -8.84
C THR A 442 17.57 34.26 -9.35
N ASN A 443 18.44 33.25 -9.52
CA ASN A 443 18.00 31.89 -9.82
C ASN A 443 17.52 31.24 -8.53
N VAL A 444 16.38 30.56 -8.57
CA VAL A 444 15.73 29.94 -7.41
C VAL A 444 15.64 28.44 -7.63
N ARG A 445 16.01 27.65 -6.61
CA ARG A 445 15.74 26.22 -6.48
C ARG A 445 14.84 26.02 -5.26
N LEU A 446 13.63 25.49 -5.48
CA LEU A 446 12.72 25.08 -4.42
C LEU A 446 12.76 23.56 -4.31
N ARG A 447 13.27 23.04 -3.20
CA ARG A 447 13.30 21.60 -2.90
C ARG A 447 12.02 21.25 -2.16
N LEU A 448 11.01 20.80 -2.91
CA LEU A 448 9.70 20.46 -2.36
C LEU A 448 9.75 19.05 -1.78
N VAL A 449 9.37 18.90 -0.52
CA VAL A 449 9.32 17.61 0.17
C VAL A 449 7.94 17.41 0.76
N ASN A 450 7.31 16.25 0.51
CA ASN A 450 6.06 15.90 1.16
C ASN A 450 6.30 14.96 2.35
N SER A 451 6.37 15.50 3.57
CA SER A 451 6.51 14.71 4.80
C SER A 451 5.19 14.17 5.34
N ALA A 452 4.05 14.56 4.74
CA ALA A 452 2.75 14.04 5.12
C ALA A 452 2.49 12.65 4.51
N SER A 453 1.64 11.85 5.16
CA SER A 453 1.20 10.56 4.61
C SER A 453 0.44 10.71 3.29
N LEU A 454 -0.38 11.76 3.18
CA LEU A 454 -1.26 11.95 2.02
C LEU A 454 -0.54 12.65 0.88
N THR A 455 -0.89 12.27 -0.35
CA THR A 455 -0.39 12.93 -1.56
C THR A 455 -0.81 14.40 -1.61
N LYS A 456 0.14 15.28 -1.93
CA LYS A 456 -0.10 16.73 -2.05
C LYS A 456 0.04 17.18 -3.49
N THR A 457 -0.67 18.26 -3.82
CA THR A 457 -0.56 18.90 -5.13
C THR A 457 -0.07 20.33 -4.99
N PHE A 458 1.06 20.66 -5.60
CA PHE A 458 1.64 21.99 -5.58
C PHE A 458 1.37 22.72 -6.89
N THR A 459 1.20 24.04 -6.83
CA THR A 459 1.17 24.93 -7.99
C THR A 459 2.11 26.11 -7.76
N LEU A 460 2.98 26.39 -8.74
CA LEU A 460 3.82 27.60 -8.75
C LEU A 460 3.21 28.62 -9.71
N ASN A 461 2.78 29.76 -9.16
CA ASN A 461 2.11 30.84 -9.89
C ASN A 461 3.00 32.08 -9.98
N GLY A 462 2.87 32.82 -11.09
CA GLY A 462 3.59 34.07 -11.34
C GLY A 462 4.87 33.93 -12.17
N THR A 463 5.34 32.71 -12.42
CA THR A 463 6.51 32.43 -13.27
C THR A 463 6.38 31.07 -13.94
N PRO A 464 6.88 30.88 -15.18
CA PRO A 464 7.22 29.55 -15.65
C PRO A 464 8.38 28.96 -14.82
N PHE A 465 8.52 27.64 -14.84
CA PHE A 465 9.51 26.90 -14.07
C PHE A 465 9.93 25.60 -14.77
N ARG A 466 10.99 24.96 -14.25
CA ARG A 466 11.44 23.62 -14.63
C ARG A 466 11.39 22.70 -13.41
N VAL A 467 11.08 21.42 -13.59
CA VAL A 467 11.33 20.39 -12.57
C VAL A 467 12.73 19.85 -12.83
N ALA A 468 13.70 20.25 -12.00
CA ALA A 468 15.10 19.92 -12.20
C ALA A 468 15.44 18.50 -11.71
N ALA A 469 14.77 18.03 -10.65
CA ALA A 469 14.98 16.68 -10.11
C ALA A 469 13.70 16.14 -9.48
N ILE A 470 13.57 14.81 -9.42
CA ILE A 470 12.52 14.08 -8.70
C ILE A 470 13.21 13.03 -7.82
N ASP A 471 12.82 12.95 -6.55
CA ASP A 471 13.39 12.02 -5.56
C ASP A 471 14.94 12.06 -5.50
N GLY A 472 15.51 13.25 -5.69
CA GLY A 472 16.96 13.47 -5.69
C GLY A 472 17.66 13.22 -7.03
N TRP A 473 16.97 12.64 -8.02
CA TRP A 473 17.53 12.35 -9.34
C TRP A 473 17.23 13.44 -10.35
N ASP A 474 18.27 13.93 -11.02
CA ASP A 474 18.15 14.99 -12.03
C ASP A 474 17.35 14.55 -13.26
N ILE A 475 16.49 15.43 -13.73
CA ILE A 475 15.76 15.29 -14.99
C ILE A 475 16.69 15.68 -16.13
N HIS A 476 16.81 14.82 -17.14
CA HIS A 476 17.57 15.11 -18.34
C HIS A 476 16.86 16.15 -19.21
N GLU A 477 17.55 17.28 -19.46
CA GLU A 477 17.06 18.43 -20.25
C GLU A 477 15.61 18.86 -19.88
N PRO A 478 15.38 19.36 -18.65
CA PRO A 478 14.04 19.70 -18.20
C PRO A 478 13.48 20.90 -18.96
N GLU A 479 12.29 20.73 -19.53
CA GLU A 479 11.61 21.76 -20.32
C GLU A 479 10.85 22.77 -19.44
N GLU A 480 10.73 24.00 -19.92
CA GLU A 480 10.01 25.04 -19.17
C GLU A 480 8.48 24.84 -19.26
N VAL A 481 7.82 24.84 -18.11
CA VAL A 481 6.37 24.67 -17.98
C VAL A 481 5.76 25.80 -17.17
N ALA A 482 4.46 26.03 -17.33
CA ALA A 482 3.70 27.01 -16.55
C ALA A 482 2.29 26.50 -16.26
N GLY A 483 1.75 26.84 -15.09
CA GLY A 483 0.38 26.50 -14.69
C GLY A 483 0.11 25.00 -14.54
N LYS A 484 1.17 24.18 -14.45
CA LYS A 484 1.11 22.75 -14.15
C LYS A 484 1.02 22.52 -12.65
N ARG A 485 0.36 21.42 -12.28
CA ARG A 485 0.27 20.88 -10.93
C ARG A 485 1.34 19.82 -10.71
N LEU A 486 2.07 19.90 -9.60
CA LEU A 486 3.06 18.90 -9.21
C LEU A 486 2.44 18.01 -8.14
N LYS A 487 2.18 16.75 -8.48
CA LYS A 487 1.59 15.77 -7.57
C LYS A 487 2.71 14.97 -6.92
N ILE A 488 2.82 15.06 -5.59
CA ILE A 488 3.93 14.48 -4.82
C ILE A 488 3.33 13.54 -3.77
N GLY A 489 3.63 12.25 -3.88
CA GLY A 489 3.22 11.23 -2.90
C GLY A 489 3.84 11.48 -1.52
N GLY A 490 3.35 10.83 -0.47
CA GLY A 490 4.04 10.84 0.82
C GLY A 490 5.48 10.34 0.64
N GLY A 491 6.46 11.05 1.20
CA GLY A 491 7.89 10.76 1.05
C GLY A 491 8.53 11.19 -0.28
N GLY A 492 7.74 11.64 -1.26
CA GLY A 492 8.26 12.11 -2.55
C GLY A 492 8.86 13.52 -2.51
N ARG A 493 9.78 13.82 -3.45
CA ARG A 493 10.46 15.11 -3.57
C ARG A 493 10.53 15.61 -5.01
N TYR A 494 10.36 16.92 -5.20
CA TYR A 494 10.53 17.59 -6.49
C TYR A 494 11.38 18.84 -6.30
N ASP A 495 12.42 18.99 -7.09
CA ASP A 495 13.20 20.22 -7.15
C ASP A 495 12.72 21.08 -8.31
N VAL A 496 12.28 22.29 -8.01
CA VAL A 496 11.72 23.22 -8.98
C VAL A 496 12.64 24.41 -9.15
N THR A 497 12.98 24.76 -10.39
CA THR A 497 13.86 25.90 -10.69
C THR A 497 13.19 26.96 -11.55
N PHE A 498 13.48 28.22 -11.27
CA PHE A 498 13.05 29.38 -12.07
C PHE A 498 13.94 30.59 -11.78
N THR A 499 13.89 31.60 -12.65
CA THR A 499 14.52 32.89 -12.38
C THR A 499 13.48 33.85 -11.81
N MET A 500 13.80 34.47 -10.67
CA MET A 500 12.89 35.33 -9.94
C MET A 500 12.45 36.53 -10.81
N PRO A 501 11.14 36.72 -11.10
CA PRO A 501 10.68 37.84 -11.90
C PRO A 501 10.62 39.15 -11.08
N GLY A 502 10.36 40.26 -11.75
CA GLY A 502 10.16 41.59 -11.13
C GLY A 502 8.86 41.75 -10.33
N HIS A 503 8.14 40.66 -10.07
CA HIS A 503 6.86 40.63 -9.36
C HIS A 503 6.77 39.38 -8.48
N ALA A 504 5.74 39.30 -7.63
CA ALA A 504 5.61 38.21 -6.67
C ALA A 504 5.33 36.85 -7.33
N VAL A 505 5.98 35.80 -6.80
CA VAL A 505 5.76 34.38 -7.15
C VAL A 505 5.11 33.70 -5.97
N THR A 506 4.07 32.89 -6.21
CA THR A 506 3.35 32.16 -5.16
C THR A 506 3.50 30.65 -5.35
N LEU A 507 4.01 29.96 -4.34
CA LEU A 507 3.91 28.51 -4.23
C LEU A 507 2.69 28.19 -3.38
N ALA A 508 1.70 27.48 -3.93
CA ALA A 508 0.51 27.04 -3.21
C ALA A 508 0.49 25.51 -3.11
N VAL A 509 0.03 24.99 -1.98
CA VAL A 509 -0.22 23.55 -1.78
C VAL A 509 -1.72 23.30 -1.62
N HIS A 510 -2.18 22.22 -2.25
CA HIS A 510 -3.57 21.77 -2.24
C HIS A 510 -3.62 20.35 -1.67
N GLY A 511 -4.59 20.11 -0.79
CA GLY A 511 -4.96 18.76 -0.35
C GLY A 511 -5.91 18.10 -1.36
N GLU A 512 -6.98 17.46 -0.87
CA GLU A 512 -7.99 16.82 -1.73
C GLU A 512 -8.99 17.81 -2.39
N GLY A 513 -8.91 19.11 -2.05
CA GLY A 513 -9.79 20.17 -2.56
C GLY A 513 -9.13 21.11 -3.58
N THR A 514 -9.93 22.00 -4.18
CA THR A 514 -9.44 23.01 -5.13
C THR A 514 -8.89 24.27 -4.46
N GLU A 515 -9.24 24.48 -3.18
CA GLU A 515 -8.72 25.59 -2.38
C GLU A 515 -7.30 25.27 -1.92
N ALA A 516 -6.43 26.29 -1.88
CA ALA A 516 -5.09 26.12 -1.34
C ALA A 516 -5.19 25.94 0.18
N ALA A 517 -4.52 24.91 0.70
CA ALA A 517 -4.41 24.67 2.13
C ALA A 517 -3.43 25.64 2.79
N ASP A 518 -2.31 25.93 2.11
CA ASP A 518 -1.32 26.94 2.52
C ASP A 518 -0.56 27.47 1.29
N TYR A 519 0.16 28.58 1.46
CA TYR A 519 0.96 29.19 0.41
C TYR A 519 2.17 30.00 0.93
N LEU A 520 3.20 30.08 0.08
CA LEU A 520 4.37 30.93 0.25
C LEU A 520 4.43 31.96 -0.86
N VAL A 521 4.73 33.21 -0.51
CA VAL A 521 4.94 34.31 -1.47
C VAL A 521 6.41 34.72 -1.41
N PHE A 522 7.04 34.77 -2.58
CA PHE A 522 8.41 35.25 -2.78
C PHE A 522 8.37 36.53 -3.62
N SER A 523 9.13 37.56 -3.24
CA SER A 523 9.24 38.85 -3.96
C SER A 523 10.46 39.64 -3.49
N GLU A 524 10.77 40.78 -4.14
CA GLU A 524 11.88 41.65 -3.73
C GLU A 524 11.73 42.22 -2.31
N ASP A 525 10.50 42.40 -1.82
CA ASP A 525 10.23 42.99 -0.50
C ASP A 525 9.53 42.01 0.46
N GLY A 526 9.38 40.75 0.05
CA GLY A 526 8.67 39.73 0.81
C GLY A 526 7.14 39.90 0.84
N ARG A 527 6.60 40.82 0.04
CA ARG A 527 5.17 41.13 -0.02
C ARG A 527 4.60 40.88 -1.42
N GLY A 528 3.30 40.62 -1.47
CA GLY A 528 2.57 40.42 -2.70
C GLY A 528 1.18 39.88 -2.41
N THR A 529 0.23 40.15 -3.30
CA THR A 529 -1.06 39.47 -3.25
C THR A 529 -0.85 38.03 -3.71
N PRO A 530 -1.15 37.01 -2.88
CA PRO A 530 -0.92 35.62 -3.26
C PRO A 530 -1.84 35.22 -4.41
N ASP A 531 -1.29 34.52 -5.39
CA ASP A 531 -2.05 33.83 -6.43
C ASP A 531 -2.10 32.34 -6.11
N THR A 532 -3.22 31.90 -5.51
CA THR A 532 -3.43 30.52 -5.06
C THR A 532 -4.27 29.70 -6.04
N ARG A 533 -4.42 30.17 -7.28
CA ARG A 533 -5.17 29.44 -8.31
C ARG A 533 -4.50 28.10 -8.56
N MET A 534 -5.29 27.04 -8.48
CA MET A 534 -4.85 25.69 -8.81
C MET A 534 -4.55 25.59 -10.31
N GLY A 535 -3.43 24.97 -10.67
CA GLY A 535 -3.05 24.71 -12.06
C GLY A 535 -4.04 23.79 -12.79
N SER A 536 -4.01 23.78 -14.12
CA SER A 536 -4.97 23.01 -14.93
C SER A 536 -4.64 21.51 -14.97
N GLU A 537 -3.41 21.19 -15.38
CA GLU A 537 -2.96 19.82 -15.69
C GLU A 537 -1.88 19.37 -14.70
N ILE A 538 -1.89 18.08 -14.35
CA ILE A 538 -0.79 17.47 -13.58
C ILE A 538 0.39 17.26 -14.54
N LEU A 539 1.60 17.63 -14.10
CA LEU A 539 2.83 17.27 -14.80
C LEU A 539 3.04 15.77 -14.67
N ASP A 540 3.23 15.10 -15.80
CA ASP A 540 3.49 13.66 -15.84
C ASP A 540 4.99 13.40 -15.93
N PRO A 541 5.64 12.85 -14.89
CA PRO A 541 7.09 12.63 -14.88
C PRO A 541 7.59 11.74 -16.01
N LEU A 542 6.79 10.77 -16.45
CA LEU A 542 7.18 9.83 -17.50
C LEU A 542 7.19 10.46 -18.91
N GLU A 543 6.57 11.63 -19.09
CA GLU A 543 6.54 12.35 -20.36
C GLU A 543 7.36 13.66 -20.32
N TYR A 544 8.00 13.97 -19.19
CA TYR A 544 8.70 15.24 -18.96
C TYR A 544 10.23 15.13 -19.13
N GLY A 545 10.85 16.17 -19.68
CA GLY A 545 12.27 16.18 -20.06
C GLY A 545 12.55 15.44 -21.37
N SER A 546 13.82 15.35 -21.76
CA SER A 546 14.25 14.66 -22.98
C SER A 546 14.68 13.22 -22.71
N PRO A 547 14.43 12.27 -23.63
CA PRO A 547 15.03 10.94 -23.57
C PRO A 547 16.55 10.97 -23.44
N ALA A 548 17.09 10.05 -22.65
CA ALA A 548 18.52 9.76 -22.54
C ALA A 548 18.74 8.24 -22.53
N PRO A 549 19.99 7.75 -22.71
CA PRO A 549 20.29 6.32 -22.60
C PRO A 549 19.90 5.77 -21.23
N ALA A 550 19.16 4.66 -21.22
CA ALA A 550 18.78 3.94 -20.01
C ALA A 550 19.77 2.81 -19.67
N PRO A 551 19.91 2.48 -18.38
CA PRO A 551 20.77 1.39 -17.92
C PRO A 551 20.23 0.00 -18.31
N PHE A 552 18.92 -0.13 -18.43
CA PHE A 552 18.19 -1.33 -18.81
C PHE A 552 16.80 -0.94 -19.35
N ASP A 553 16.19 -1.86 -20.10
CA ASP A 553 14.91 -1.68 -20.79
C ASP A 553 14.03 -2.95 -20.71
N GLU A 554 12.83 -2.92 -21.30
CA GLU A 554 11.90 -4.04 -21.31
C GLU A 554 12.43 -5.31 -22.01
N THR A 555 13.50 -5.19 -22.82
CA THR A 555 14.12 -6.33 -23.52
C THR A 555 15.30 -6.93 -22.74
N THR A 556 15.69 -6.29 -21.64
CA THR A 556 16.77 -6.73 -20.77
C THR A 556 16.38 -8.04 -20.09
N ALA A 557 17.32 -8.98 -19.99
CA ALA A 557 17.11 -10.20 -19.22
C ALA A 557 17.27 -9.88 -17.73
N PHE A 558 16.24 -10.18 -16.94
CA PHE A 558 16.22 -10.00 -15.50
C PHE A 558 16.52 -11.33 -14.79
N ASP A 559 17.31 -11.27 -13.72
CA ASP A 559 17.64 -12.44 -12.91
C ASP A 559 16.47 -12.85 -12.01
N ARG A 560 15.67 -11.85 -11.59
CA ARG A 560 14.48 -11.99 -10.75
C ARG A 560 13.34 -11.16 -11.31
N GLU A 561 12.14 -11.75 -11.36
CA GLU A 561 10.90 -11.05 -11.70
C GLU A 561 9.84 -11.29 -10.62
N PHE A 562 9.36 -10.20 -10.01
CA PHE A 562 8.36 -10.24 -8.95
C PHE A 562 7.07 -9.55 -9.36
N LEU A 563 5.96 -9.96 -8.73
CA LEU A 563 4.65 -9.33 -8.86
C LEU A 563 4.20 -8.81 -7.50
N MET A 564 3.95 -7.50 -7.42
CA MET A 564 3.42 -6.83 -6.25
C MET A 564 2.01 -6.30 -6.56
N VAL A 565 1.00 -6.86 -5.91
CA VAL A 565 -0.39 -6.48 -6.07
C VAL A 565 -0.87 -5.76 -4.81
N LEU A 566 -1.26 -4.50 -4.97
CA LEU A 566 -1.75 -3.66 -3.90
C LEU A 566 -3.29 -3.75 -3.88
N ASP A 567 -3.82 -4.48 -2.92
CA ASP A 567 -5.25 -4.70 -2.70
C ASP A 567 -5.71 -4.02 -1.39
N GLN A 568 -7.01 -4.09 -1.09
CA GLN A 568 -7.57 -3.61 0.17
C GLN A 568 -8.65 -4.55 0.71
N PHE A 569 -8.60 -4.87 2.00
CA PHE A 569 -9.64 -5.54 2.75
C PHE A 569 -10.46 -4.51 3.53
N TYR A 570 -11.77 -4.50 3.32
CA TYR A 570 -12.67 -3.54 3.96
C TYR A 570 -12.85 -3.83 5.45
N TYR A 571 -12.56 -5.05 5.89
CA TYR A 571 -12.61 -5.43 7.28
C TYR A 571 -11.61 -6.54 7.57
N GLY A 572 -10.60 -6.25 8.37
CA GLY A 572 -9.63 -7.22 8.84
C GLY A 572 -9.21 -6.94 10.28
N TYR A 573 -8.41 -7.86 10.83
CA TYR A 573 -7.78 -7.69 12.13
C TYR A 573 -6.27 -7.65 11.98
N TYR A 574 -5.64 -6.68 12.63
CA TYR A 574 -4.20 -6.54 12.69
C TYR A 574 -3.79 -6.26 14.13
N ASN A 575 -2.91 -7.10 14.67
CA ASN A 575 -2.44 -7.04 16.05
C ASN A 575 -3.58 -6.85 17.09
N GLY A 576 -4.68 -7.58 16.92
CA GLY A 576 -5.84 -7.57 17.83
C GLY A 576 -6.82 -6.40 17.68
N ARG A 577 -6.65 -5.55 16.65
CA ARG A 577 -7.51 -4.39 16.35
C ARG A 577 -8.17 -4.55 14.98
N ALA A 578 -9.42 -4.11 14.86
CA ALA A 578 -10.15 -4.16 13.59
C ALA A 578 -9.92 -2.87 12.80
N ASN A 579 -9.63 -2.97 11.51
CA ASN A 579 -9.59 -1.84 10.59
C ASN A 579 -9.81 -2.29 9.13
N THR A 580 -9.90 -1.33 8.21
CA THR A 580 -9.53 -1.55 6.81
C THR A 580 -8.05 -1.89 6.75
N LEU A 581 -7.68 -2.89 5.96
CA LEU A 581 -6.30 -3.29 5.75
C LEU A 581 -5.93 -3.08 4.28
N TRP A 582 -4.73 -2.60 4.01
CA TRP A 582 -4.17 -2.54 2.67
C TRP A 582 -3.09 -3.59 2.57
N THR A 583 -3.16 -4.39 1.51
CA THR A 583 -2.46 -5.67 1.45
C THR A 583 -1.49 -5.68 0.29
N ILE A 584 -0.37 -6.37 0.46
CA ILE A 584 0.57 -6.71 -0.59
C ILE A 584 0.40 -8.18 -0.91
N ASN A 585 0.03 -8.51 -2.14
CA ASN A 585 -0.29 -9.87 -2.60
C ASN A 585 -1.37 -10.57 -1.75
N GLY A 586 -2.34 -9.79 -1.23
CA GLY A 586 -3.45 -10.31 -0.41
C GLY A 586 -3.09 -10.54 1.05
N GLU A 587 -1.88 -10.17 1.48
CA GLU A 587 -1.42 -10.35 2.85
C GLU A 587 -1.01 -9.01 3.48
N VAL A 588 -0.95 -9.00 4.81
CA VAL A 588 -0.35 -7.92 5.62
C VAL A 588 0.81 -8.50 6.42
N PHE A 589 1.79 -7.66 6.78
CA PHE A 589 2.94 -8.08 7.57
C PHE A 589 2.47 -8.79 8.87
N PRO A 590 3.07 -9.91 9.32
CA PRO A 590 4.27 -10.57 8.82
C PRO A 590 4.07 -11.55 7.65
N HIS A 591 2.88 -11.62 7.05
CA HIS A 591 2.54 -12.61 6.02
C HIS A 591 2.75 -12.12 4.59
N THR A 592 3.08 -10.84 4.39
CA THR A 592 3.51 -10.32 3.08
C THR A 592 4.70 -11.09 2.52
N PRO A 593 4.80 -11.24 1.19
CA PRO A 593 5.96 -11.86 0.56
C PRO A 593 7.23 -11.11 0.92
N THR A 594 8.33 -11.84 1.05
CA THR A 594 9.68 -11.28 1.22
C THR A 594 10.49 -11.62 -0.01
N TYR A 595 10.90 -10.61 -0.77
CA TYR A 595 11.68 -10.82 -2.00
C TYR A 595 13.12 -11.17 -1.64
N VAL A 596 13.60 -12.31 -2.14
CA VAL A 596 14.95 -12.80 -1.88
C VAL A 596 15.82 -12.63 -3.12
N VAL A 597 16.95 -11.95 -2.94
CA VAL A 597 17.92 -11.64 -4.01
C VAL A 597 19.33 -12.05 -3.63
N GLN A 598 20.21 -12.11 -4.63
CA GLN A 598 21.65 -12.17 -4.46
C GLN A 598 22.29 -10.86 -4.90
N GLU A 599 23.43 -10.52 -4.30
CA GLU A 599 24.19 -9.34 -4.69
C GLU A 599 24.58 -9.39 -6.17
N GLY A 600 24.33 -8.29 -6.87
CA GLY A 600 24.56 -8.09 -8.29
C GLY A 600 23.40 -8.48 -9.21
N GLU A 601 22.38 -9.21 -8.72
CA GLU A 601 21.21 -9.60 -9.53
C GLU A 601 20.45 -8.35 -10.05
N LEU A 602 19.97 -8.41 -11.28
CA LEU A 602 19.05 -7.43 -11.84
C LEU A 602 17.61 -7.87 -11.60
N VAL A 603 16.87 -7.03 -10.88
CA VAL A 603 15.53 -7.34 -10.38
C VAL A 603 14.51 -6.49 -11.10
N LYS A 604 13.42 -7.11 -11.58
CA LYS A 604 12.23 -6.41 -12.09
C LYS A 604 11.04 -6.70 -11.18
N THR A 605 10.28 -5.67 -10.84
CA THR A 605 9.05 -5.78 -10.09
C THR A 605 7.92 -5.13 -10.87
N ARG A 606 6.83 -5.88 -11.07
CA ARG A 606 5.57 -5.35 -11.57
C ARG A 606 4.69 -4.99 -10.40
N ILE A 607 4.34 -3.71 -10.25
CA ILE A 607 3.48 -3.20 -9.18
C ILE A 607 2.10 -2.91 -9.78
N VAL A 608 1.04 -3.42 -9.17
CA VAL A 608 -0.35 -3.33 -9.67
C VAL A 608 -1.24 -2.79 -8.56
N ASN A 609 -1.81 -1.59 -8.72
CA ASN A 609 -2.72 -1.04 -7.72
C ASN A 609 -4.19 -1.34 -8.05
N ARG A 610 -4.73 -2.32 -7.34
CA ARG A 610 -6.14 -2.75 -7.36
C ARG A 610 -6.96 -2.20 -6.18
N SER A 611 -6.38 -1.32 -5.38
CA SER A 611 -7.08 -0.65 -4.28
C SER A 611 -7.75 0.65 -4.76
N LEU A 612 -8.64 1.21 -3.95
CA LEU A 612 -9.36 2.45 -4.30
C LEU A 612 -8.56 3.72 -3.97
N VAL A 613 -7.36 3.57 -3.42
CA VAL A 613 -6.49 4.65 -2.96
C VAL A 613 -5.11 4.54 -3.62
N TYR A 614 -4.39 5.66 -3.70
CA TYR A 614 -3.01 5.67 -4.19
C TYR A 614 -2.07 5.09 -3.12
N HIS A 615 -0.93 4.59 -3.57
CA HIS A 615 0.13 4.07 -2.69
C HIS A 615 1.50 4.55 -3.17
N PRO A 616 2.18 5.44 -2.43
CA PRO A 616 3.59 5.73 -2.63
C PRO A 616 4.42 4.58 -2.03
N MET A 617 4.87 3.64 -2.86
CA MET A 617 5.69 2.50 -2.43
C MET A 617 7.16 2.93 -2.34
N HIS A 618 7.74 2.83 -1.15
CA HIS A 618 9.10 3.25 -0.86
C HIS A 618 9.99 2.04 -0.55
N LEU A 619 11.02 1.82 -1.38
CA LEU A 619 12.06 0.81 -1.16
C LEU A 619 13.29 1.46 -0.53
N HIS A 620 13.73 0.94 0.61
CA HIS A 620 14.93 1.43 1.26
C HIS A 620 16.22 0.98 0.54
N GLY A 621 17.27 1.81 0.66
CA GLY A 621 18.65 1.50 0.29
C GLY A 621 18.89 1.23 -1.20
N HIS A 622 17.89 1.43 -2.04
CA HIS A 622 17.95 1.28 -3.49
C HIS A 622 17.05 2.32 -4.15
N HIS A 623 17.44 2.72 -5.35
CA HIS A 623 16.58 3.46 -6.26
C HIS A 623 16.08 2.52 -7.37
N VAL A 624 14.80 2.64 -7.72
CA VAL A 624 14.20 1.88 -8.81
C VAL A 624 14.08 2.74 -10.07
N PHE A 625 14.44 2.15 -11.20
CA PHE A 625 14.27 2.76 -12.50
C PHE A 625 12.92 2.36 -13.09
N VAL A 626 12.17 3.33 -13.59
CA VAL A 626 10.85 3.11 -14.17
C VAL A 626 10.97 2.64 -15.62
N LEU A 627 10.57 1.40 -15.90
CA LEU A 627 10.52 0.84 -17.25
C LEU A 627 9.27 1.31 -17.99
N SER A 628 8.10 1.14 -17.38
CA SER A 628 6.81 1.46 -17.97
C SER A 628 5.75 1.76 -16.91
N ARG A 629 4.70 2.49 -17.32
CA ARG A 629 3.46 2.66 -16.56
C ARG A 629 2.27 2.30 -17.44
N ASN A 630 1.37 1.47 -16.95
CA ASN A 630 0.22 0.96 -17.71
C ASN A 630 0.64 0.31 -19.04
N ASP A 631 1.72 -0.48 -18.99
CA ASP A 631 2.35 -1.15 -20.14
C ASP A 631 2.75 -0.16 -21.26
N GLN A 632 2.98 1.11 -20.91
CA GLN A 632 3.53 2.13 -21.80
C GLN A 632 4.91 2.58 -21.29
N PRO A 633 5.98 2.41 -22.08
CA PRO A 633 7.30 2.90 -21.73
C PRO A 633 7.30 4.41 -21.46
N TYR A 634 8.22 4.87 -20.61
CA TYR A 634 8.46 6.31 -20.43
C TYR A 634 8.93 6.94 -21.77
N LYS A 635 8.59 8.22 -21.96
CA LYS A 635 8.93 8.99 -23.18
C LYS A 635 9.81 10.20 -22.89
N GLY A 636 9.85 10.65 -21.65
CA GLY A 636 10.66 11.78 -21.20
C GLY A 636 12.04 11.35 -20.73
N SER A 637 12.54 12.04 -19.70
CA SER A 637 13.78 11.66 -19.02
C SER A 637 13.70 10.23 -18.47
N PRO A 638 14.81 9.46 -18.52
CA PRO A 638 14.93 8.25 -17.70
C PRO A 638 14.68 8.62 -16.24
N LEU A 639 13.85 7.85 -15.54
CA LEU A 639 13.32 8.21 -14.23
C LEU A 639 13.74 7.18 -13.19
N TRP A 640 14.47 7.65 -12.18
CA TRP A 640 14.83 6.92 -10.98
C TRP A 640 14.04 7.47 -9.80
N LEU A 641 13.51 6.59 -8.98
CA LEU A 641 12.69 6.92 -7.82
C LEU A 641 13.10 6.01 -6.67
N ASP A 642 13.09 6.53 -5.44
CA ASP A 642 12.99 5.67 -4.25
C ASP A 642 11.54 5.47 -3.80
N THR A 643 10.62 6.34 -4.24
CA THR A 643 9.21 6.31 -3.86
C THR A 643 8.30 6.36 -5.09
N VAL A 644 7.70 5.23 -5.44
CA VAL A 644 6.83 5.10 -6.62
C VAL A 644 5.38 5.37 -6.23
N LEU A 645 4.83 6.51 -6.65
CA LEU A 645 3.40 6.82 -6.47
C LEU A 645 2.54 6.04 -7.49
N VAL A 646 1.84 5.01 -7.02
CA VAL A 646 0.98 4.17 -7.85
C VAL A 646 -0.50 4.53 -7.64
N GLU A 647 -1.17 5.08 -8.66
CA GLU A 647 -2.59 5.46 -8.55
C GLU A 647 -3.55 4.28 -8.68
N PRO A 648 -4.82 4.41 -8.22
CA PRO A 648 -5.83 3.39 -8.43
C PRO A 648 -6.01 3.01 -9.90
N GLY A 649 -5.79 1.73 -10.23
CA GLY A 649 -5.91 1.21 -11.59
C GLY A 649 -4.63 1.33 -12.41
N GLU A 650 -3.52 1.76 -11.82
CA GLU A 650 -2.22 1.81 -12.51
C GLU A 650 -1.39 0.55 -12.30
N THR A 651 -0.55 0.28 -13.30
CA THR A 651 0.57 -0.65 -13.19
C THR A 651 1.88 0.07 -13.42
N TYR A 652 2.93 -0.37 -12.75
CA TYR A 652 4.31 0.04 -12.98
C TYR A 652 5.17 -1.19 -13.18
N GLU A 653 6.09 -1.13 -14.14
CA GLU A 653 7.25 -2.01 -14.16
C GLU A 653 8.47 -1.20 -13.77
N VAL A 654 9.13 -1.63 -12.70
CA VAL A 654 10.35 -1.00 -12.20
C VAL A 654 11.45 -2.03 -12.10
N ALA A 655 12.69 -1.58 -12.21
CA ALA A 655 13.83 -2.45 -12.04
C ALA A 655 14.99 -1.76 -11.33
N PHE A 656 15.82 -2.55 -10.66
CA PHE A 656 17.00 -2.09 -9.96
C PHE A 656 18.04 -3.20 -9.92
N ARG A 657 19.28 -2.83 -9.62
CA ARG A 657 20.35 -3.78 -9.34
C ARG A 657 20.43 -3.97 -7.83
N ALA A 658 20.48 -5.21 -7.37
CA ALA A 658 20.70 -5.52 -5.96
C ALA A 658 22.19 -5.34 -5.61
N ASP A 659 22.66 -4.11 -5.42
CA ASP A 659 24.07 -3.78 -5.13
C ASP A 659 24.33 -3.18 -3.73
N ASN A 660 23.30 -3.07 -2.90
CA ASN A 660 23.42 -2.66 -1.50
C ASN A 660 22.98 -3.81 -0.56
N PRO A 661 23.88 -4.72 -0.14
CA PRO A 661 23.54 -5.86 0.70
C PRO A 661 22.83 -5.49 2.01
N GLY A 662 21.76 -6.22 2.36
CA GLY A 662 21.00 -5.92 3.57
C GLY A 662 19.68 -6.68 3.72
N ILE A 663 18.92 -6.28 4.74
CA ILE A 663 17.49 -6.52 4.89
C ILE A 663 16.82 -5.14 4.79
N TRP A 664 16.13 -4.89 3.69
CA TRP A 664 15.57 -3.60 3.34
C TRP A 664 14.05 -3.63 3.42
N MET A 665 13.46 -2.61 4.04
CA MET A 665 12.01 -2.49 4.09
C MET A 665 11.51 -1.90 2.75
N ASP A 666 10.34 -2.39 2.32
CA ASP A 666 9.57 -1.81 1.22
C ASP A 666 8.13 -1.62 1.70
N HIS A 667 7.65 -0.38 1.74
CA HIS A 667 6.40 -0.06 2.41
C HIS A 667 5.64 1.09 1.76
N CYS A 668 4.34 1.15 2.04
CA CYS A 668 3.52 2.26 1.62
C CYS A 668 3.79 3.48 2.51
N HIS A 669 4.23 4.57 1.91
CA HIS A 669 4.52 5.84 2.60
C HIS A 669 3.25 6.68 2.87
N VAL A 670 2.06 6.08 2.73
CA VAL A 670 0.91 6.47 3.56
C VAL A 670 1.11 5.75 4.89
N LEU A 671 1.72 6.43 5.87
CA LEU A 671 2.24 5.80 7.09
C LEU A 671 1.17 5.06 7.89
N GLU A 672 -0.10 5.45 7.79
CA GLU A 672 -1.21 4.71 8.37
C GLU A 672 -1.39 3.34 7.72
N HIS A 673 -1.22 3.22 6.39
CA HIS A 673 -1.29 1.93 5.70
C HIS A 673 -0.15 1.01 6.16
N ALA A 674 1.08 1.52 6.23
CA ALA A 674 2.24 0.75 6.73
C ALA A 674 2.02 0.28 8.17
N ALA A 675 1.49 1.14 9.04
CA ALA A 675 1.15 0.79 10.43
C ALA A 675 0.04 -0.27 10.58
N TRP A 676 -0.72 -0.52 9.51
CA TRP A 676 -1.69 -1.61 9.41
C TRP A 676 -1.18 -2.81 8.61
N GLY A 677 0.13 -2.87 8.36
CA GLY A 677 0.84 -4.01 7.79
C GLY A 677 1.06 -3.96 6.28
N MET A 678 0.88 -2.81 5.64
CA MET A 678 1.23 -2.62 4.22
C MET A 678 2.74 -2.36 4.05
N SER A 679 3.52 -3.33 4.50
CA SER A 679 4.98 -3.34 4.45
C SER A 679 5.47 -4.74 4.11
N MET A 680 6.62 -4.82 3.47
CA MET A 680 7.31 -6.06 3.13
C MET A 680 8.82 -5.83 3.15
N HIS A 681 9.59 -6.84 2.73
CA HIS A 681 11.05 -6.74 2.72
C HIS A 681 11.65 -7.24 1.41
N LEU A 682 12.76 -6.61 1.02
CA LEU A 682 13.76 -7.14 0.13
C LEU A 682 14.95 -7.63 0.97
N ILE A 683 15.35 -8.89 0.82
CA ILE A 683 16.46 -9.46 1.59
C ILE A 683 17.52 -10.08 0.68
N TYR A 684 18.77 -9.91 1.08
CA TYR A 684 19.89 -10.62 0.49
C TYR A 684 20.00 -11.99 1.15
N HIS A 685 20.06 -13.05 0.36
CA HIS A 685 19.93 -14.45 0.81
C HIS A 685 20.89 -14.91 1.93
N ASN A 686 22.02 -14.22 2.12
CA ASN A 686 23.04 -14.52 3.11
C ASN A 686 23.07 -13.52 4.27
N VAL A 687 22.17 -12.53 4.30
CA VAL A 687 22.12 -11.51 5.36
C VAL A 687 21.16 -11.93 6.48
N THR A 688 21.55 -11.67 7.72
CA THR A 688 20.80 -12.05 8.92
C THR A 688 20.73 -10.90 9.92
N THR A 689 19.63 -10.81 10.67
CA THR A 689 19.48 -9.80 11.73
C THR A 689 19.42 -10.45 13.13
N PRO A 690 20.13 -9.89 14.12
CA PRO A 690 19.96 -10.29 15.52
C PRO A 690 18.80 -9.55 16.22
N PHE A 691 18.22 -8.54 15.56
CA PHE A 691 17.19 -7.68 16.13
C PHE A 691 15.81 -8.30 16.01
N MET A 692 14.91 -7.89 16.91
CA MET A 692 13.56 -8.43 17.04
C MET A 692 12.56 -7.30 17.32
N VAL A 693 11.33 -7.43 16.82
CA VAL A 693 10.23 -6.49 17.05
C VAL A 693 9.25 -6.99 18.10
N GLY A 694 8.45 -6.08 18.64
CA GLY A 694 7.34 -6.41 19.54
C GLY A 694 7.40 -5.68 20.88
N SER A 695 6.34 -5.81 21.67
CA SER A 695 6.17 -5.07 22.93
C SER A 695 7.22 -5.38 23.99
N ALA A 696 7.87 -6.55 23.92
CA ALA A 696 8.95 -6.92 24.84
C ALA A 696 10.32 -6.35 24.45
N THR A 697 10.52 -5.94 23.20
CA THR A 697 11.80 -5.41 22.71
C THR A 697 11.80 -3.88 22.69
N GLY A 698 10.63 -3.25 22.62
CA GLY A 698 10.52 -1.80 22.44
C GLY A 698 10.70 -1.36 20.98
N ASN A 699 11.01 -2.29 20.08
CA ASN A 699 11.13 -2.03 18.65
C ASN A 699 9.76 -2.12 18.00
N HIS A 700 9.31 -0.99 17.48
CA HIS A 700 8.05 -0.82 16.78
C HIS A 700 8.34 -0.02 15.51
N PRO A 701 8.78 -0.69 14.42
CA PRO A 701 8.85 -0.06 13.11
C PRO A 701 7.41 0.30 12.66
N GLU A 702 7.25 0.70 11.40
CA GLU A 702 5.98 1.28 10.90
C GLU A 702 4.71 0.53 11.29
#